data_AF-A0A9D1WF08-F1
#
_entry.id   AF-A0A9D1WF08-F1
#
_cell.length_a   1.000
_cell.length_b   1.000
_cell.length_c   1.000
_cell.angle_alpha   90.00
_cell.angle_beta   90.00
_cell.angle_gamma   90.00
#
_symmetry.space_group_name_H-M   'P 1'
#
loop_
_entity.id
_entity.type
_entity.pdbx_description
1 polymer ?
#
loop_
_entity_poly.entity_id
_entity_poly.type
_entity_poly.pdbx_seq_one_letter_code
_entity_poly.pdbx_strand_id
1 'polypeptide(L)'
;MTGKQLADVILTIANNDFEAPAYTVLYDTANLNPPEGKHGTVNLVLIAATQEQADALKQKGTASIEGHELSLNVSALSNDDFAFIRNLVQRHISQDQAAWMGGDPFVLDDLEAKSLRISVLSKEEVFGRGILDVGKAVHGPALLDANRMTSNNVVRVPALNNRAFAIETFDTAGYVAEFSNDIAQRSWIDRYHHPEYHSSANGAYSSHARALVGKDVGLRKTGQGTLILSGNNTYAGATLVEEGVLVVTKRSDRTGGELQQSDVVVSKDGTLRGDGYIAQQVINDGLVALGYEDPVLTVGSYTQSKNGTLLVTVDSDGSNTALKVEDEAHLAGNLSVSLAGGQFYRNDFAIAVQNFIQSDQITGAFNSYYGDWGEWSSPTLESHLLNTTQSSGGGYSGQVVVTRPQDAYARYALNSSAADLGFGLYDIASVATGDMQALLSALDWSAVDGHEIGTALNELGAETYNAVARASLAQHREFNQLILQHLLSTTKPELLTDNNNSNSQVWVSAYGSETRQKSHEDVSAWESSGMGLILGAERYFSDGLSVGVHLAITDRSIDISGEHAAQADTQSIFVGLHSLWAPAAWDGFWLTIENGDMDRTVAFNGYIRSPESHWTGIAGGALIGGGKDWSWEIGSNQGNGNIEAGPLAWVEYSFLQRPNIEERLGQAASLSVSDELYQSLALCLGAHVGWNSSFTSGESLNINLLAAWQHAALNTTLDTDAAFSGYDSYGFSTETALPRKDSMVLQSSVRITHPSSFFIQAELAGEFFRSDYTAVNLGLRLGFAF
;
A
#
# COMPACT_ATOMS: atom_id res chain seq x y z
N MET A 1 -12.63 11.34 -21.71
CA MET A 1 -12.85 12.10 -22.97
C MET A 1 -14.07 11.56 -23.71
N THR A 2 -14.90 12.44 -24.27
CA THR A 2 -15.98 12.12 -25.20
C THR A 2 -15.44 11.82 -26.59
N GLY A 3 -16.22 11.17 -27.47
CA GLY A 3 -15.82 10.92 -28.86
C GLY A 3 -15.53 12.20 -29.64
N LYS A 4 -16.19 13.31 -29.31
CA LYS A 4 -15.89 14.64 -29.85
C LYS A 4 -14.49 15.10 -29.44
N GLN A 5 -14.15 15.02 -28.15
CA GLN A 5 -12.83 15.42 -27.64
C GLN A 5 -11.70 14.58 -28.23
N LEU A 6 -11.91 13.27 -28.42
CA LEU A 6 -10.95 12.40 -29.10
C LEU A 6 -10.72 12.86 -30.55
N ALA A 7 -11.79 13.16 -31.29
CA ALA A 7 -11.69 13.74 -32.62
C ALA A 7 -11.08 15.16 -32.58
N ASP A 8 -11.29 15.92 -31.51
CA ASP A 8 -10.72 17.25 -31.30
C ASP A 8 -9.19 17.17 -31.17
N VAL A 9 -8.69 16.24 -30.34
CA VAL A 9 -7.26 15.93 -30.23
C VAL A 9 -6.70 15.43 -31.57
N ILE A 10 -7.29 14.40 -32.19
CA ILE A 10 -6.81 13.77 -33.43
C ILE A 10 -6.67 14.75 -34.61
N LEU A 11 -7.55 15.74 -34.70
CA LEU A 11 -7.57 16.69 -35.82
C LEU A 11 -6.77 17.98 -35.54
N THR A 12 -6.39 18.25 -34.30
CA THR A 12 -5.57 19.44 -33.94
C THR A 12 -4.07 19.19 -34.06
N ILE A 13 -3.68 17.93 -34.09
CA ILE A 13 -2.29 17.42 -34.16
C ILE A 13 -1.84 17.07 -35.59
N ALA A 14 -2.71 17.22 -36.59
CA ALA A 14 -2.41 16.81 -37.95
C ALA A 14 -1.15 17.52 -38.49
N ASN A 15 -0.29 16.75 -39.18
CA ASN A 15 0.93 17.26 -39.77
C ASN A 15 0.60 18.11 -41.01
N ASN A 16 0.56 19.43 -40.81
CA ASN A 16 0.32 20.40 -41.86
C ASN A 16 1.55 20.61 -42.77
N ASP A 17 2.73 20.14 -42.39
CA ASP A 17 3.96 20.25 -43.20
C ASP A 17 4.12 19.10 -44.20
N PHE A 18 3.18 18.15 -44.22
CA PHE A 18 3.16 17.07 -45.19
C PHE A 18 3.22 17.61 -46.63
N GLU A 19 4.25 17.23 -47.40
CA GLU A 19 4.31 17.56 -48.82
C GLU A 19 3.30 16.69 -49.58
N ALA A 20 2.16 17.30 -49.93
CA ALA A 20 1.16 16.64 -50.73
C ALA A 20 1.69 16.38 -52.15
N PRO A 21 1.36 15.24 -52.77
CA PRO A 21 1.72 15.00 -54.16
C PRO A 21 1.04 16.05 -55.05
N ALA A 22 1.70 16.45 -56.14
CA ALA A 22 1.16 17.47 -57.05
C ALA A 22 -0.16 17.03 -57.74
N TYR A 23 -0.42 15.72 -57.78
CA TYR A 23 -1.65 15.15 -58.29
C TYR A 23 -1.91 13.77 -57.65
N THR A 24 -3.15 13.29 -57.75
CA THR A 24 -3.52 11.90 -57.48
C THR A 24 -4.53 11.41 -58.52
N VAL A 25 -4.59 10.09 -58.72
CA VAL A 25 -5.55 9.44 -59.59
C VAL A 25 -6.51 8.63 -58.74
N LEU A 26 -7.79 8.95 -58.82
CA LEU A 26 -8.85 8.21 -58.16
C LEU A 26 -9.67 7.45 -59.20
N TYR A 27 -10.06 6.22 -58.87
CA TYR A 27 -10.95 5.42 -59.70
C TYR A 27 -12.27 5.20 -58.96
N ASP A 28 -13.36 5.71 -59.55
CA ASP A 28 -14.71 5.62 -58.95
C ASP A 28 -15.46 4.40 -59.52
N THR A 29 -15.81 3.48 -58.62
CA THR A 29 -16.59 2.26 -58.89
C THR A 29 -18.05 2.34 -58.43
N ALA A 30 -18.57 3.51 -58.05
CA ALA A 30 -19.89 3.69 -57.40
C ALA A 30 -21.11 3.12 -58.16
N ASN A 31 -20.95 2.62 -59.40
CA ASN A 31 -21.86 1.64 -59.97
C ASN A 31 -21.46 0.21 -59.53
N LEU A 32 -21.78 -0.16 -58.28
CA LEU A 32 -21.45 -1.45 -57.64
C LEU A 32 -22.20 -2.68 -58.21
N ASN A 33 -22.65 -2.62 -59.47
CA ASN A 33 -23.06 -3.76 -60.31
C ASN A 33 -23.27 -3.23 -61.74
N PRO A 34 -22.26 -3.23 -62.61
CA PRO A 34 -22.44 -2.80 -63.99
C PRO A 34 -22.97 -3.99 -64.82
N PRO A 35 -24.22 -3.97 -65.31
CA PRO A 35 -24.59 -4.83 -66.43
C PRO A 35 -23.82 -4.37 -67.67
N GLU A 36 -23.14 -5.31 -68.33
CA GLU A 36 -22.53 -5.21 -69.67
C GLU A 36 -22.01 -3.81 -70.09
N GLY A 37 -20.71 -3.56 -69.86
CA GLY A 37 -19.93 -2.63 -70.70
C GLY A 37 -20.02 -1.12 -70.39
N LYS A 38 -20.21 -0.70 -69.14
CA LYS A 38 -19.98 0.70 -68.73
C LYS A 38 -18.82 0.82 -67.75
N HIS A 39 -17.78 1.50 -68.20
CA HIS A 39 -16.47 1.69 -67.56
C HIS A 39 -16.55 2.68 -66.39
N GLY A 40 -15.78 2.45 -65.33
CA GLY A 40 -15.67 3.39 -64.21
C GLY A 40 -15.05 4.73 -64.63
N THR A 41 -15.14 5.73 -63.76
CA THR A 41 -14.60 7.08 -64.05
C THR A 41 -13.23 7.24 -63.41
N VAL A 42 -12.23 7.63 -64.20
CA VAL A 42 -10.92 8.08 -63.72
C VAL A 42 -11.02 9.56 -63.38
N ASN A 43 -10.65 9.92 -62.15
CA ASN A 43 -10.57 11.31 -61.72
C ASN A 43 -9.11 11.67 -61.44
N LEU A 44 -8.52 12.48 -62.31
CA LEU A 44 -7.21 13.08 -62.10
C LEU A 44 -7.39 14.35 -61.25
N VAL A 45 -6.97 14.27 -60.00
CA VAL A 45 -7.07 15.39 -59.05
C VAL A 45 -5.71 16.07 -58.97
N LEU A 46 -5.63 17.32 -59.42
CA LEU A 46 -4.46 18.18 -59.23
C LEU A 46 -4.56 18.84 -57.86
N ILE A 47 -3.48 18.77 -57.09
CA ILE A 47 -3.45 19.23 -55.72
C ILE A 47 -2.53 20.45 -55.64
N ALA A 48 -3.12 21.62 -55.41
CA ALA A 48 -2.39 22.86 -55.19
C ALA A 48 -2.05 23.04 -53.71
N ALA A 49 -0.92 23.70 -53.38
CA ALA A 49 -0.53 23.86 -51.99
C ALA A 49 -1.48 24.79 -51.20
N THR A 50 -2.13 25.75 -51.87
CA THR A 50 -3.11 26.65 -51.28
C THR A 50 -4.38 26.76 -52.12
N GLN A 51 -5.48 27.20 -51.51
CA GLN A 51 -6.73 27.48 -52.24
C GLN A 51 -6.54 28.54 -53.33
N GLU A 52 -5.76 29.59 -53.05
CA GLU A 52 -5.46 30.64 -54.02
C GLU A 52 -4.76 30.10 -55.27
N GLN A 53 -3.82 29.17 -55.09
CA GLN A 53 -3.17 28.48 -56.20
C GLN A 53 -4.13 27.55 -56.96
N ALA A 54 -5.02 26.85 -56.25
CA ALA A 54 -6.04 26.02 -56.90
C ALA A 54 -6.97 26.87 -57.78
N ASP A 55 -7.40 28.02 -57.28
CA ASP A 55 -8.28 28.93 -58.01
C ASP A 55 -7.56 29.59 -59.20
N ALA A 56 -6.27 29.94 -59.03
CA ALA A 56 -5.43 30.43 -60.13
C ALA A 56 -5.28 29.40 -61.26
N LEU A 57 -5.08 28.12 -60.92
CA LEU A 57 -5.04 27.03 -61.90
C LEU A 57 -6.38 26.86 -62.62
N LYS A 58 -7.50 26.87 -61.88
CA LYS A 58 -8.86 26.80 -62.46
C LYS A 58 -9.11 27.96 -63.43
N GLN A 59 -8.67 29.18 -63.10
CA GLN A 59 -8.80 30.34 -63.98
C GLN A 59 -7.89 30.26 -65.21
N LYS A 60 -6.64 29.79 -65.04
CA LYS A 60 -5.70 29.60 -66.15
C LYS A 60 -6.21 28.56 -67.16
N GLY A 61 -6.91 27.53 -66.69
CA GLY A 61 -7.48 26.48 -67.53
C GLY A 61 -6.48 25.44 -68.04
N THR A 62 -5.18 25.58 -67.71
CA THR A 62 -4.13 24.58 -67.98
C THR A 62 -3.26 24.33 -66.75
N ALA A 63 -2.69 23.13 -66.65
CA ALA A 63 -1.73 22.77 -65.61
C ALA A 63 -0.58 21.92 -66.18
N SER A 64 0.62 22.04 -65.60
CA SER A 64 1.76 21.21 -65.98
C SER A 64 1.92 20.06 -64.98
N ILE A 65 2.02 18.83 -65.51
CA ILE A 65 2.22 17.61 -64.73
C ILE A 65 3.44 16.89 -65.31
N GLU A 66 4.47 16.66 -64.51
CA GLU A 66 5.73 16.03 -64.95
C GLU A 66 6.34 16.67 -66.23
N GLY A 67 6.13 17.98 -66.44
CA GLY A 67 6.61 18.72 -67.62
C GLY A 67 5.68 18.68 -68.85
N HIS A 68 4.57 17.94 -68.80
CA HIS A 68 3.53 17.92 -69.84
C HIS A 68 2.44 18.96 -69.52
N GLU A 69 2.10 19.85 -70.45
CA GLU A 69 1.06 20.88 -70.24
C GLU A 69 -0.32 20.35 -70.69
N LEU A 70 -1.27 20.31 -69.76
CA LEU A 70 -2.57 19.70 -69.93
C LEU A 70 -3.70 20.74 -69.81
N SER A 71 -4.72 20.66 -70.68
CA SER A 71 -5.98 21.40 -70.49
C SER A 71 -6.79 20.83 -69.32
N LEU A 72 -7.32 21.70 -68.46
CA LEU A 72 -8.25 21.30 -67.39
C LEU A 72 -9.67 21.02 -67.92
N ASN A 73 -9.96 21.45 -69.15
CA ASN A 73 -11.20 21.10 -69.85
C ASN A 73 -10.99 19.81 -70.64
N VAL A 74 -11.62 18.73 -70.17
CA VAL A 74 -11.52 17.37 -70.75
C VAL A 74 -11.92 17.33 -72.23
N SER A 75 -12.89 18.16 -72.64
CA SER A 75 -13.34 18.22 -74.05
C SER A 75 -12.31 18.85 -75.00
N ALA A 76 -11.28 19.51 -74.46
CA ALA A 76 -10.21 20.16 -75.20
C ALA A 76 -8.88 19.38 -75.18
N LEU A 77 -8.87 18.16 -74.64
CA LEU A 77 -7.69 17.29 -74.59
C LEU A 77 -7.37 16.72 -75.98
N SER A 78 -6.08 16.71 -76.33
CA SER A 78 -5.53 16.08 -77.52
C SER A 78 -5.32 14.56 -77.34
N ASN A 79 -5.06 13.84 -78.43
CA ASN A 79 -4.70 12.42 -78.35
C ASN A 79 -3.42 12.19 -77.53
N ASP A 80 -2.46 13.12 -77.59
CA ASP A 80 -1.21 13.06 -76.84
C ASP A 80 -1.48 13.25 -75.34
N ASP A 81 -2.44 14.12 -74.97
CA ASP A 81 -2.88 14.29 -73.58
C ASP A 81 -3.52 13.02 -73.00
N PHE A 82 -4.39 12.36 -73.76
CA PHE A 82 -4.97 11.09 -73.35
C PHE A 82 -3.92 9.99 -73.22
N ALA A 83 -2.92 9.94 -74.12
CA ALA A 83 -1.81 9.00 -74.02
C ALA A 83 -0.95 9.25 -72.77
N PHE A 84 -0.66 10.51 -72.45
CA PHE A 84 0.04 10.90 -71.23
C PHE A 84 -0.72 10.45 -69.98
N ILE A 85 -2.03 10.75 -69.90
CA ILE A 85 -2.86 10.36 -68.76
C ILE A 85 -2.94 8.84 -68.63
N ARG A 86 -3.10 8.07 -69.72
CA ARG A 86 -3.08 6.59 -69.66
C ARG A 86 -1.79 6.05 -69.06
N ASN A 87 -0.65 6.59 -69.47
CA ASN A 87 0.65 6.18 -68.91
C ASN A 87 0.75 6.51 -67.41
N LEU A 88 0.22 7.66 -66.99
CA LEU A 88 0.21 8.10 -65.60
C LEU A 88 -0.70 7.20 -64.72
N VAL A 89 -1.87 6.82 -65.22
CA VAL A 89 -2.79 5.87 -64.57
C VAL A 89 -2.17 4.46 -64.50
N GLN A 90 -1.60 3.97 -65.60
CA GLN A 90 -0.95 2.67 -65.66
C GLN A 90 0.23 2.56 -64.68
N ARG A 91 0.99 3.66 -64.52
CA ARG A 91 2.06 3.74 -63.52
C ARG A 91 1.51 3.63 -62.09
N HIS A 92 0.42 4.34 -61.76
CA HIS A 92 -0.21 4.24 -60.45
C HIS A 92 -0.74 2.82 -60.15
N ILE A 93 -1.38 2.17 -61.14
CA ILE A 93 -1.84 0.77 -61.02
C ILE A 93 -0.66 -0.16 -60.73
N SER A 94 0.47 0.04 -61.40
CA SER A 94 1.66 -0.81 -61.21
C SER A 94 2.36 -0.59 -59.85
N GLN A 95 2.20 0.60 -59.25
CA GLN A 95 2.84 0.96 -57.98
C GLN A 95 2.08 0.41 -56.76
N ASP A 96 0.76 0.28 -56.83
CA ASP A 96 -0.06 -0.30 -55.76
C ASP A 96 -1.21 -1.14 -56.33
N GLN A 97 -0.89 -2.36 -56.75
CA GLN A 97 -1.86 -3.26 -57.39
C GLN A 97 -3.03 -3.65 -56.45
N ALA A 98 -2.82 -3.58 -55.13
CA ALA A 98 -3.83 -3.94 -54.13
C ALA A 98 -4.89 -2.84 -53.92
N ALA A 99 -4.51 -1.57 -54.04
CA ALA A 99 -5.43 -0.43 -54.00
C ALA A 99 -6.44 -0.40 -55.17
N TRP A 100 -6.20 -1.21 -56.21
CA TRP A 100 -7.02 -1.31 -57.42
C TRP A 100 -7.80 -2.64 -57.52
N MET A 101 -7.89 -3.44 -56.43
CA MET A 101 -8.62 -4.72 -56.45
C MET A 101 -10.11 -4.51 -56.79
N GLY A 102 -10.54 -5.08 -57.93
CA GLY A 102 -11.88 -4.93 -58.50
C GLY A 102 -11.96 -3.97 -59.70
N GLY A 103 -10.89 -3.23 -59.99
CA GLY A 103 -10.71 -2.47 -61.23
C GLY A 103 -10.08 -3.34 -62.32
N ASP A 104 -10.85 -3.71 -63.32
CA ASP A 104 -10.36 -4.43 -64.49
C ASP A 104 -9.37 -3.55 -65.30
N PRO A 105 -8.30 -4.08 -65.91
CA PRO A 105 -7.40 -3.32 -66.81
C PRO A 105 -8.09 -2.56 -67.95
N PHE A 106 -9.36 -2.88 -68.25
CA PHE A 106 -10.19 -2.23 -69.28
C PHE A 106 -10.45 -0.73 -69.06
N VAL A 107 -10.10 -0.16 -67.90
CA VAL A 107 -10.18 1.31 -67.67
C VAL A 107 -9.21 2.07 -68.60
N LEU A 108 -8.09 1.46 -68.96
CA LEU A 108 -7.10 2.06 -69.85
C LEU A 108 -7.49 1.96 -71.32
N ASP A 109 -8.23 0.91 -71.69
CA ASP A 109 -8.63 0.63 -73.07
C ASP A 109 -9.68 1.64 -73.58
N ASP A 110 -10.56 2.13 -72.69
CA ASP A 110 -11.65 3.07 -72.99
C ASP A 110 -11.54 4.43 -72.26
N LEU A 111 -10.31 4.86 -71.95
CA LEU A 111 -10.08 6.20 -71.39
C LEU A 111 -10.30 7.27 -72.46
N GLU A 112 -11.46 7.92 -72.39
CA GLU A 112 -11.94 8.96 -73.30
C GLU A 112 -12.61 10.10 -72.50
N ALA A 113 -13.02 11.18 -73.19
CA ALA A 113 -13.58 12.37 -72.56
C ALA A 113 -14.81 12.13 -71.66
N LYS A 114 -15.51 11.00 -71.80
CA LYS A 114 -16.68 10.63 -70.98
C LYS A 114 -16.32 9.83 -69.72
N SER A 115 -15.15 9.21 -69.68
CA SER A 115 -14.66 8.36 -68.57
C SER A 115 -13.54 9.04 -67.76
N LEU A 116 -13.13 10.25 -68.14
CA LEU A 116 -12.13 11.06 -67.44
C LEU A 116 -12.75 12.32 -66.82
N ARG A 117 -12.37 12.61 -65.57
CA ARG A 117 -12.57 13.90 -64.90
C ARG A 117 -11.23 14.48 -64.50
N ILE A 118 -11.09 15.80 -64.63
CA ILE A 118 -9.95 16.54 -64.09
C ILE A 118 -10.50 17.50 -63.05
N SER A 119 -9.99 17.38 -61.82
CA SER A 119 -10.38 18.22 -60.70
C SER A 119 -9.15 18.97 -60.21
N VAL A 120 -9.31 20.23 -59.81
CA VAL A 120 -8.26 20.97 -59.12
C VAL A 120 -8.74 21.26 -57.72
N LEU A 121 -8.02 20.73 -56.73
CA LEU A 121 -8.32 20.87 -55.31
C LEU A 121 -7.10 21.45 -54.60
N SER A 122 -7.31 22.17 -53.51
CA SER A 122 -6.23 22.53 -52.60
C SER A 122 -5.84 21.33 -51.72
N LYS A 123 -4.63 21.37 -51.17
CA LYS A 123 -4.17 20.41 -50.17
C LYS A 123 -5.15 20.30 -49.00
N GLU A 124 -5.74 21.41 -48.58
CA GLU A 124 -6.73 21.44 -47.49
C GLU A 124 -8.04 20.75 -47.89
N GLU A 125 -8.48 20.88 -49.15
CA GLU A 125 -9.67 20.18 -49.67
C GLU A 125 -9.45 18.65 -49.76
N VAL A 126 -8.22 18.19 -50.00
CA VAL A 126 -7.92 16.75 -50.15
C VAL A 126 -7.56 16.09 -48.82
N PHE A 127 -6.70 16.72 -48.02
CA PHE A 127 -6.12 16.13 -46.80
C PHE A 127 -6.60 16.83 -45.53
N GLY A 128 -7.54 17.79 -45.60
CA GLY A 128 -7.92 18.58 -44.44
C GLY A 128 -6.72 19.31 -43.85
N ARG A 129 -6.43 19.06 -42.56
CA ARG A 129 -5.26 19.63 -41.87
C ARG A 129 -3.97 18.82 -42.04
N GLY A 130 -3.90 17.99 -43.06
CA GLY A 130 -2.80 17.08 -43.30
C GLY A 130 -3.02 15.71 -42.67
N ILE A 131 -1.93 14.98 -42.47
CA ILE A 131 -1.97 13.58 -42.06
C ILE A 131 -1.96 13.46 -40.54
N LEU A 132 -2.73 12.51 -39.99
CA LEU A 132 -2.75 12.20 -38.56
C LEU A 132 -1.33 11.91 -38.04
N ASP A 133 -0.88 12.70 -37.06
CA ASP A 133 0.35 12.48 -36.31
C ASP A 133 0.02 11.78 -34.98
N VAL A 134 0.07 10.45 -34.98
CA VAL A 134 -0.27 9.64 -33.79
C VAL A 134 0.68 9.92 -32.63
N GLY A 135 1.94 10.31 -32.91
CA GLY A 135 2.90 10.69 -31.88
C GLY A 135 2.47 11.95 -31.16
N LYS A 136 2.08 13.00 -31.89
CA LYS A 136 1.49 14.21 -31.27
C LYS A 136 0.16 13.93 -30.57
N ALA A 137 -0.61 12.93 -31.02
CA ALA A 137 -1.93 12.63 -30.45
C ALA A 137 -1.89 12.25 -28.98
N VAL A 138 -0.87 11.47 -28.61
CA VAL A 138 -0.71 10.99 -27.24
C VAL A 138 -0.24 12.08 -26.28
N HIS A 139 0.23 13.22 -26.80
CA HIS A 139 0.67 14.39 -26.04
C HIS A 139 -0.44 15.44 -25.80
N GLY A 140 -1.70 15.12 -26.13
CA GLY A 140 -2.85 16.02 -25.95
C GLY A 140 -3.14 16.94 -27.15
N PRO A 141 -4.08 17.90 -27.02
CA PRO A 141 -4.38 18.84 -28.10
C PRO A 141 -3.20 19.78 -28.36
N ALA A 142 -3.05 20.25 -29.61
CA ALA A 142 -2.09 21.31 -29.96
C ALA A 142 -2.79 22.64 -30.37
N LEU A 143 -4.12 22.63 -30.41
CA LEU A 143 -4.91 23.78 -30.84
C LEU A 143 -6.31 23.73 -30.22
N LEU A 144 -6.76 24.84 -29.63
CA LEU A 144 -8.16 25.07 -29.27
C LEU A 144 -8.85 25.82 -30.41
N ASP A 145 -9.93 25.27 -30.96
CA ASP A 145 -10.49 25.75 -32.23
C ASP A 145 -11.98 26.09 -32.17
N ALA A 146 -12.28 27.39 -32.27
CA ALA A 146 -13.64 27.90 -32.27
C ALA A 146 -14.48 27.37 -33.46
N ASN A 147 -13.84 26.94 -34.55
CA ASN A 147 -14.55 26.39 -35.71
C ASN A 147 -15.18 25.01 -35.45
N ARG A 148 -14.94 24.43 -34.26
CA ARG A 148 -15.49 23.14 -33.83
C ARG A 148 -16.39 23.27 -32.59
N MET A 149 -16.75 24.51 -32.29
CA MET A 149 -17.56 24.88 -31.15
C MET A 149 -18.94 25.36 -31.62
N THR A 150 -19.86 25.44 -30.67
CA THR A 150 -21.19 26.01 -30.86
C THR A 150 -21.39 27.18 -29.92
N SER A 151 -22.53 27.86 -30.00
CA SER A 151 -22.89 28.92 -29.05
C SER A 151 -22.92 28.44 -27.59
N ASN A 152 -23.12 27.14 -27.34
CA ASN A 152 -23.07 26.56 -25.99
C ASN A 152 -21.68 26.57 -25.36
N ASN A 153 -20.62 26.70 -26.17
CA ASN A 153 -19.25 26.84 -25.69
C ASN A 153 -18.93 28.27 -25.26
N VAL A 154 -19.79 29.24 -25.54
CA VAL A 154 -19.52 30.64 -25.19
C VAL A 154 -19.88 30.89 -23.75
N VAL A 155 -18.85 31.13 -22.93
CA VAL A 155 -18.96 31.35 -21.50
C VAL A 155 -18.63 32.80 -21.19
N ARG A 156 -19.48 33.46 -20.39
CA ARG A 156 -19.14 34.73 -19.77
C ARG A 156 -18.47 34.48 -18.43
N VAL A 157 -17.33 35.11 -18.20
CA VAL A 157 -16.52 34.91 -16.99
C VAL A 157 -16.66 36.15 -16.11
N PRO A 158 -17.48 36.13 -15.04
CA PRO A 158 -17.73 37.30 -14.21
C PRO A 158 -16.46 37.89 -13.60
N ALA A 159 -15.52 37.04 -13.18
CA ALA A 159 -14.22 37.44 -12.63
C ALA A 159 -13.38 38.28 -13.59
N LEU A 160 -13.59 38.12 -14.91
CA LEU A 160 -12.88 38.86 -15.95
C LEU A 160 -13.79 39.94 -16.56
N ASN A 161 -14.44 40.73 -15.71
CA ASN A 161 -15.35 41.81 -16.10
C ASN A 161 -16.48 41.35 -17.04
N ASN A 162 -16.97 40.12 -16.85
CA ASN A 162 -18.02 39.50 -17.64
C ASN A 162 -17.69 39.38 -19.15
N ARG A 163 -16.39 39.34 -19.50
CA ARG A 163 -15.89 39.04 -20.86
C ARG A 163 -16.38 37.66 -21.30
N ALA A 164 -16.66 37.53 -22.59
CA ALA A 164 -17.13 36.28 -23.19
C ALA A 164 -15.99 35.59 -23.95
N PHE A 165 -15.81 34.30 -23.71
CA PHE A 165 -14.81 33.44 -24.33
C PHE A 165 -15.47 32.21 -24.94
N ALA A 166 -14.85 31.61 -25.96
CA ALA A 166 -15.22 30.28 -26.41
C ALA A 166 -14.40 29.25 -25.61
N ILE A 167 -15.03 28.36 -24.88
CA ILE A 167 -14.36 27.48 -23.91
C ILE A 167 -14.49 26.01 -24.34
N GLU A 168 -13.35 25.32 -24.45
CA GLU A 168 -13.30 23.86 -24.57
C GLU A 168 -13.17 23.26 -23.17
N THR A 169 -14.07 22.34 -22.83
CA THR A 169 -14.10 21.70 -21.50
C THR A 169 -13.34 20.39 -21.54
N PHE A 170 -12.49 20.14 -20.55
CA PHE A 170 -11.77 18.88 -20.31
C PHE A 170 -12.12 18.36 -18.91
N ASP A 171 -12.71 17.17 -18.89
CA ASP A 171 -13.10 16.44 -17.69
C ASP A 171 -12.12 15.27 -17.49
N THR A 172 -11.42 15.27 -16.35
CA THR A 172 -10.46 14.23 -15.97
C THR A 172 -11.09 13.03 -15.28
N ALA A 173 -12.32 13.12 -14.76
CA ALA A 173 -13.08 12.02 -14.16
C ALA A 173 -12.31 11.16 -13.13
N GLY A 174 -11.42 11.77 -12.35
CA GLY A 174 -10.58 11.14 -11.33
C GLY A 174 -9.17 10.76 -11.78
N TYR A 175 -8.84 10.86 -13.07
CA TYR A 175 -7.55 10.43 -13.63
C TYR A 175 -6.53 11.57 -13.73
N VAL A 176 -5.26 11.20 -13.97
CA VAL A 176 -4.18 12.11 -14.35
C VAL A 176 -4.04 12.13 -15.88
N ALA A 177 -4.04 13.31 -16.47
CA ALA A 177 -3.80 13.54 -17.89
C ALA A 177 -2.73 14.62 -18.07
N GLU A 178 -1.81 14.42 -19.02
CA GLU A 178 -0.80 15.43 -19.39
C GLU A 178 -1.01 15.89 -20.83
N PHE A 179 -1.08 17.21 -21.02
CA PHE A 179 -0.97 17.87 -22.31
C PHE A 179 0.42 18.50 -22.42
N SER A 180 1.30 17.77 -23.10
CA SER A 180 2.69 18.15 -23.33
C SER A 180 2.90 18.84 -24.68
N ASN A 181 1.89 18.91 -25.54
CA ASN A 181 1.93 19.76 -26.74
C ASN A 181 1.83 21.25 -26.40
N ASP A 182 2.39 22.09 -27.27
CA ASP A 182 2.20 23.53 -27.25
C ASP A 182 0.80 23.87 -27.79
N ILE A 183 -0.08 24.42 -26.96
CA ILE A 183 -1.47 24.67 -27.32
C ILE A 183 -1.65 26.10 -27.85
N ALA A 184 -2.00 26.23 -29.13
CA ALA A 184 -2.41 27.49 -29.73
C ALA A 184 -3.95 27.65 -29.75
N GLN A 185 -4.45 28.78 -30.26
CA GLN A 185 -5.88 28.96 -30.54
C GLN A 185 -6.16 29.25 -32.02
N ARG A 186 -7.39 28.96 -32.45
CA ARG A 186 -7.94 29.40 -33.74
C ARG A 186 -9.33 29.99 -33.54
N SER A 187 -9.45 31.28 -33.87
CA SER A 187 -10.73 31.98 -33.90
C SER A 187 -11.61 31.49 -35.05
N TRP A 188 -12.89 31.88 -35.02
CA TRP A 188 -13.86 31.54 -36.07
C TRP A 188 -13.42 32.06 -37.45
N ILE A 189 -13.53 31.21 -38.48
CA ILE A 189 -13.21 31.50 -39.88
C ILE A 189 -14.37 31.03 -40.76
N ASP A 190 -15.12 31.96 -41.35
CA ASP A 190 -16.32 31.67 -42.15
C ASP A 190 -16.10 30.61 -43.23
N ARG A 191 -14.95 30.64 -43.91
CA ARG A 191 -14.65 29.71 -45.01
C ARG A 191 -14.71 28.23 -44.61
N TYR A 192 -14.62 27.91 -43.32
CA TYR A 192 -14.70 26.54 -42.80
C TYR A 192 -16.13 26.06 -42.54
N HIS A 193 -17.11 26.94 -42.75
CA HIS A 193 -18.51 26.67 -42.48
C HIS A 193 -19.31 26.77 -43.76
N HIS A 194 -20.44 26.09 -43.82
CA HIS A 194 -21.38 26.24 -44.92
C HIS A 194 -21.90 27.70 -44.96
N PRO A 195 -22.18 28.31 -46.13
CA PRO A 195 -22.54 29.73 -46.25
C PRO A 195 -23.67 30.20 -45.34
N GLU A 196 -24.64 29.35 -45.00
CA GLU A 196 -25.72 29.68 -44.07
C GLU A 196 -25.26 29.89 -42.62
N TYR A 197 -24.07 29.42 -42.28
CA TYR A 197 -23.43 29.60 -40.98
C TYR A 197 -22.36 30.69 -40.98
N HIS A 198 -22.10 31.36 -42.11
CA HIS A 198 -21.14 32.46 -42.17
C HIS A 198 -21.58 33.64 -41.29
N SER A 199 -20.61 34.42 -40.84
CA SER A 199 -20.79 35.65 -40.09
C SER A 199 -21.54 36.72 -40.88
N SER A 200 -21.61 36.60 -42.22
CA SER A 200 -22.40 37.49 -43.07
C SER A 200 -23.13 36.77 -44.21
N ALA A 201 -23.99 35.81 -43.89
CA ALA A 201 -24.98 35.34 -44.85
C ALA A 201 -26.10 36.39 -45.01
N ASN A 202 -26.16 37.10 -46.13
CA ASN A 202 -27.25 38.05 -46.47
C ASN A 202 -27.50 39.21 -45.46
N GLY A 203 -26.49 39.65 -44.71
CA GLY A 203 -26.62 40.77 -43.77
C GLY A 203 -27.23 40.42 -42.40
N ALA A 204 -27.45 39.13 -42.09
CA ALA A 204 -27.82 38.67 -40.76
C ALA A 204 -26.92 37.49 -40.33
N TYR A 205 -26.23 37.62 -39.19
CA TYR A 205 -25.40 36.56 -38.64
C TYR A 205 -26.23 35.29 -38.36
N SER A 206 -25.70 34.11 -38.67
CA SER A 206 -26.19 32.88 -38.02
C SER A 206 -25.98 33.03 -36.49
N SER A 207 -26.91 32.52 -35.68
CA SER A 207 -26.81 32.62 -34.21
C SER A 207 -25.52 32.00 -33.66
N HIS A 208 -24.97 31.02 -34.37
CA HIS A 208 -23.73 30.32 -34.03
C HIS A 208 -22.48 31.16 -34.36
N ALA A 209 -22.34 31.68 -35.58
CA ALA A 209 -21.22 32.54 -35.92
C ALA A 209 -21.21 33.83 -35.09
N ARG A 210 -22.39 34.42 -34.83
CA ARG A 210 -22.49 35.61 -33.98
C ARG A 210 -21.93 35.38 -32.58
N ALA A 211 -22.09 34.17 -32.06
CA ALA A 211 -21.63 33.82 -30.72
C ALA A 211 -20.10 33.70 -30.66
N LEU A 212 -19.47 33.12 -31.70
CA LEU A 212 -18.06 32.71 -31.70
C LEU A 212 -17.09 33.70 -32.39
N VAL A 213 -17.58 34.51 -33.34
CA VAL A 213 -16.74 35.49 -34.04
C VAL A 213 -16.12 36.48 -33.06
N GLY A 214 -14.80 36.66 -33.19
CA GLY A 214 -14.00 37.54 -32.33
C GLY A 214 -13.97 37.11 -30.86
N LYS A 215 -14.16 35.83 -30.57
CA LYS A 215 -13.92 35.25 -29.24
C LYS A 215 -12.58 34.54 -29.24
N ASP A 216 -11.79 34.80 -28.20
CA ASP A 216 -10.64 33.97 -27.89
C ASP A 216 -11.10 32.61 -27.35
N VAL A 217 -10.31 31.59 -27.64
CA VAL A 217 -10.58 30.21 -27.29
C VAL A 217 -9.75 29.83 -26.06
N GLY A 218 -10.43 29.33 -25.04
CA GLY A 218 -9.84 28.98 -23.74
C GLY A 218 -10.16 27.56 -23.32
N LEU A 219 -9.66 27.21 -22.15
CA LEU A 219 -9.72 25.86 -21.59
C LEU A 219 -10.52 25.88 -20.29
N ARG A 220 -11.38 24.89 -20.07
CA ARG A 220 -12.01 24.63 -18.77
C ARG A 220 -11.62 23.26 -18.26
N LYS A 221 -11.05 23.21 -17.06
CA LYS A 221 -10.77 21.99 -16.29
C LYS A 221 -11.90 21.72 -15.30
N THR A 222 -12.49 20.53 -15.40
CA THR A 222 -13.56 20.02 -14.52
C THR A 222 -13.30 18.54 -14.16
N GLY A 223 -14.14 17.96 -13.30
CA GLY A 223 -14.00 16.62 -12.75
C GLY A 223 -12.84 16.49 -11.76
N GLN A 224 -12.92 15.48 -10.89
CA GLN A 224 -11.81 15.11 -10.01
C GLN A 224 -10.58 14.67 -10.81
N GLY A 225 -9.41 14.60 -10.18
CA GLY A 225 -8.15 14.25 -10.85
C GLY A 225 -7.37 15.46 -11.39
N THR A 226 -6.29 15.18 -12.12
CA THR A 226 -5.24 16.16 -12.46
C THR A 226 -5.10 16.33 -13.97
N LEU A 227 -5.07 17.57 -14.44
CA LEU A 227 -4.65 17.93 -15.79
C LEU A 227 -3.33 18.69 -15.71
N ILE A 228 -2.29 18.18 -16.37
CA ILE A 228 -0.96 18.80 -16.43
C ILE A 228 -0.82 19.51 -17.78
N LEU A 229 -0.45 20.79 -17.76
CA LEU A 229 -0.05 21.56 -18.94
C LEU A 229 1.46 21.82 -18.87
N SER A 230 2.21 21.10 -19.70
CA SER A 230 3.67 21.22 -19.77
C SER A 230 4.18 21.86 -21.06
N GLY A 231 3.28 22.20 -22.01
CA GLY A 231 3.62 22.94 -23.22
C GLY A 231 3.82 24.44 -23.07
N ASN A 232 4.28 25.09 -24.14
CA ASN A 232 4.26 26.54 -24.33
C ASN A 232 2.93 26.95 -24.95
N ASN A 233 1.98 27.39 -24.12
CA ASN A 233 0.62 27.64 -24.57
C ASN A 233 0.40 29.12 -24.90
N THR A 234 -0.11 29.38 -26.10
CA THR A 234 -0.29 30.74 -26.66
C THR A 234 -1.74 31.10 -26.93
N TYR A 235 -2.70 30.30 -26.43
CA TYR A 235 -4.11 30.67 -26.52
C TYR A 235 -4.42 31.84 -25.58
N ALA A 236 -5.34 32.74 -25.99
CA ALA A 236 -5.68 33.94 -25.23
C ALA A 236 -7.03 33.88 -24.52
N GLY A 237 -7.81 32.81 -24.73
CA GLY A 237 -9.07 32.63 -24.03
C GLY A 237 -8.82 32.10 -22.62
N ALA A 238 -9.66 32.51 -21.66
CA ALA A 238 -9.46 32.20 -20.25
C ALA A 238 -9.32 30.69 -19.94
N THR A 239 -8.46 30.38 -18.98
CA THR A 239 -8.32 29.04 -18.39
C THR A 239 -9.14 28.98 -17.10
N LEU A 240 -10.22 28.21 -17.10
CA LEU A 240 -11.13 28.06 -15.96
C LEU A 240 -10.83 26.76 -15.23
N VAL A 241 -10.47 26.83 -13.95
CA VAL A 241 -10.27 25.66 -13.08
C VAL A 241 -11.47 25.57 -12.15
N GLU A 242 -12.43 24.72 -12.51
CA GLU A 242 -13.71 24.61 -11.78
C GLU A 242 -13.70 23.45 -10.78
N GLU A 243 -13.06 22.32 -11.10
CA GLU A 243 -12.91 21.15 -10.23
C GLU A 243 -11.58 20.42 -10.46
N GLY A 244 -11.10 19.72 -9.42
CA GLY A 244 -9.85 18.95 -9.46
C GLY A 244 -8.62 19.85 -9.55
N VAL A 245 -7.52 19.30 -10.09
CA VAL A 245 -6.23 19.99 -10.13
C VAL A 245 -5.82 20.32 -11.57
N LEU A 246 -5.48 21.58 -11.82
CA LEU A 246 -4.70 22.00 -12.99
C LEU A 246 -3.25 22.20 -12.55
N VAL A 247 -2.30 21.49 -13.15
CA VAL A 247 -0.86 21.70 -12.95
C VAL A 247 -0.30 22.46 -14.14
N VAL A 248 0.37 23.59 -13.92
CA VAL A 248 1.17 24.27 -14.95
C VAL A 248 2.63 24.13 -14.56
N THR A 249 3.38 23.32 -15.29
CA THR A 249 4.73 22.93 -14.88
C THR A 249 5.66 22.77 -16.07
N LYS A 250 6.96 22.98 -15.84
CA LYS A 250 7.98 22.75 -16.87
C LYS A 250 8.13 21.26 -17.14
N ARG A 251 8.60 20.93 -18.34
CA ARG A 251 9.09 19.59 -18.66
C ARG A 251 10.41 19.34 -17.92
N SER A 252 10.82 18.07 -17.87
CA SER A 252 12.09 17.65 -17.25
C SER A 252 13.34 18.30 -17.87
N ASP A 253 13.26 18.76 -19.12
CA ASP A 253 14.33 19.52 -19.80
C ASP A 253 14.34 21.02 -19.46
N ARG A 254 13.48 21.44 -18.52
CA ARG A 254 13.28 22.82 -18.04
C ARG A 254 12.68 23.77 -19.09
N THR A 255 12.09 23.24 -20.16
CA THR A 255 11.28 24.00 -21.13
C THR A 255 9.79 23.87 -20.84
N GLY A 256 8.95 24.67 -21.49
CA GLY A 256 7.51 24.47 -21.35
C GLY A 256 6.91 25.07 -20.07
N GLY A 257 5.68 24.67 -19.76
CA GLY A 257 4.96 25.10 -18.57
C GLY A 257 4.53 26.56 -18.61
N GLU A 258 4.19 27.07 -19.80
CA GLU A 258 3.85 28.48 -19.99
C GLU A 258 2.40 28.68 -20.43
N LEU A 259 1.73 29.68 -19.84
CA LEU A 259 0.49 30.28 -20.35
C LEU A 259 0.77 31.74 -20.70
N GLN A 260 1.01 32.03 -21.97
CA GLN A 260 1.55 33.34 -22.39
C GLN A 260 0.48 34.44 -22.52
N GLN A 261 -0.77 34.08 -22.82
CA GLN A 261 -1.82 35.04 -23.15
C GLN A 261 -3.15 34.78 -22.42
N SER A 262 -3.23 33.72 -21.62
CA SER A 262 -4.47 33.30 -20.96
C SER A 262 -4.54 33.76 -19.50
N ASP A 263 -5.64 34.42 -19.14
CA ASP A 263 -6.04 34.65 -17.76
C ASP A 263 -6.45 33.31 -17.10
N VAL A 264 -6.03 33.05 -15.86
CA VAL A 264 -6.43 31.85 -15.11
C VAL A 264 -7.41 32.20 -14.00
N VAL A 265 -8.54 31.51 -13.95
CA VAL A 265 -9.55 31.66 -12.90
C VAL A 265 -9.72 30.35 -12.16
N VAL A 266 -9.35 30.34 -10.89
CA VAL A 266 -9.52 29.20 -9.98
C VAL A 266 -10.80 29.40 -9.19
N SER A 267 -11.78 28.54 -9.44
CA SER A 267 -13.07 28.57 -8.74
C SER A 267 -12.97 27.84 -7.40
N LYS A 268 -13.97 28.02 -6.53
CA LYS A 268 -14.03 27.45 -5.17
C LYS A 268 -13.55 25.99 -5.04
N ASP A 269 -13.95 25.11 -5.95
CA ASP A 269 -13.66 23.67 -5.90
C ASP A 269 -12.49 23.26 -6.82
N GLY A 270 -11.85 24.24 -7.46
CA GLY A 270 -10.69 24.07 -8.32
C GLY A 270 -9.38 24.32 -7.58
N THR A 271 -8.33 23.61 -8.02
CA THR A 271 -6.96 23.81 -7.54
C THR A 271 -6.03 24.13 -8.71
N LEU A 272 -5.31 25.24 -8.64
CA LEU A 272 -4.13 25.47 -9.48
C LEU A 272 -2.89 25.04 -8.70
N ARG A 273 -2.05 24.23 -9.32
CA ARG A 273 -0.74 23.84 -8.80
C ARG A 273 0.33 24.10 -9.85
N GLY A 274 1.58 24.25 -9.44
CA GLY A 274 2.68 24.26 -10.38
C GLY A 274 3.84 25.15 -10.00
N ASP A 275 4.77 25.22 -10.95
CA ASP A 275 6.04 25.95 -10.92
C ASP A 275 6.35 26.61 -12.29
N GLY A 276 5.32 26.67 -13.14
CA GLY A 276 5.39 27.26 -14.47
C GLY A 276 5.28 28.79 -14.47
N TYR A 277 5.04 29.32 -15.66
CA TYR A 277 4.91 30.75 -15.92
C TYR A 277 3.54 31.09 -16.52
N ILE A 278 2.76 31.91 -15.82
CA ILE A 278 1.46 32.41 -16.28
C ILE A 278 1.59 33.92 -16.50
N ALA A 279 1.77 34.34 -17.75
CA ALA A 279 2.10 35.73 -18.06
C ALA A 279 0.97 36.73 -17.75
N GLN A 280 -0.28 36.26 -17.68
CA GLN A 280 -1.45 37.09 -17.37
C GLN A 280 -1.82 36.98 -15.88
N GLN A 281 -3.05 37.37 -15.53
CA GLN A 281 -3.50 37.33 -14.15
C GLN A 281 -3.98 35.93 -13.72
N VAL A 282 -3.78 35.61 -12.45
CA VAL A 282 -4.42 34.51 -11.76
C VAL A 282 -5.42 35.07 -10.74
N ILE A 283 -6.69 34.69 -10.88
CA ILE A 283 -7.76 35.04 -9.94
C ILE A 283 -8.12 33.79 -9.14
N ASN A 284 -7.88 33.83 -7.82
CA ASN A 284 -8.07 32.70 -6.92
C ASN A 284 -9.30 32.87 -6.02
N ASP A 285 -10.34 32.07 -6.25
CA ASP A 285 -11.48 31.85 -5.34
C ASP A 285 -11.50 30.44 -4.73
N GLY A 286 -10.54 29.57 -5.12
CA GLY A 286 -10.35 28.19 -4.66
C GLY A 286 -9.00 27.99 -3.99
N LEU A 287 -8.21 27.00 -4.45
CA LEU A 287 -6.86 26.73 -3.94
C LEU A 287 -5.78 27.03 -4.99
N VAL A 288 -4.74 27.77 -4.60
CA VAL A 288 -3.47 27.81 -5.34
C VAL A 288 -2.39 27.17 -4.47
N ALA A 289 -1.92 26.00 -4.89
CA ALA A 289 -0.84 25.28 -4.24
C ALA A 289 0.48 25.51 -4.98
N LEU A 290 1.47 26.09 -4.30
CA LEU A 290 2.74 26.44 -4.92
C LEU A 290 3.66 25.23 -5.00
N GLY A 291 4.38 25.10 -6.12
CA GLY A 291 5.39 24.09 -6.33
C GLY A 291 4.86 22.78 -6.94
N TYR A 292 5.71 22.17 -7.77
CA TYR A 292 5.50 20.83 -8.33
C TYR A 292 6.83 20.07 -8.40
N GLU A 293 7.73 20.44 -9.31
CA GLU A 293 9.12 19.94 -9.36
C GLU A 293 10.11 21.02 -8.86
N ASP A 294 9.94 22.24 -9.34
CA ASP A 294 10.59 23.46 -8.85
C ASP A 294 9.68 24.15 -7.79
N PRO A 295 10.24 25.00 -6.91
CA PRO A 295 9.47 25.60 -5.80
C PRO A 295 8.68 26.86 -6.15
N VAL A 296 8.87 27.46 -7.34
CA VAL A 296 8.36 28.81 -7.64
C VAL A 296 7.34 28.79 -8.77
N LEU A 297 6.12 29.25 -8.49
CA LEU A 297 5.14 29.61 -9.52
C LEU A 297 5.29 31.09 -9.87
N THR A 298 5.43 31.43 -11.15
CA THR A 298 5.51 32.83 -11.60
C THR A 298 4.23 33.25 -12.33
N VAL A 299 3.67 34.39 -11.94
CA VAL A 299 2.44 34.94 -12.53
C VAL A 299 2.61 36.43 -12.86
N GLY A 300 1.88 36.95 -13.84
CA GLY A 300 1.85 38.38 -14.14
C GLY A 300 1.23 39.16 -12.98
N SER A 301 -0.07 38.99 -12.76
CA SER A 301 -0.80 39.55 -11.60
C SER A 301 -1.45 38.44 -10.77
N TYR A 302 -1.60 38.64 -9.47
CA TYR A 302 -2.29 37.70 -8.57
C TYR A 302 -3.41 38.40 -7.80
N THR A 303 -4.63 37.87 -7.87
CA THR A 303 -5.76 38.38 -7.06
C THR A 303 -6.42 37.22 -6.33
N GLN A 304 -6.31 37.21 -5.01
CA GLN A 304 -7.04 36.28 -4.17
C GLN A 304 -8.33 36.90 -3.64
N SER A 305 -9.42 36.13 -3.70
CA SER A 305 -10.71 36.49 -3.12
C SER A 305 -10.74 36.17 -1.62
N LYS A 306 -11.82 36.57 -0.93
CA LYS A 306 -12.06 36.20 0.47
C LYS A 306 -12.24 34.69 0.72
N ASN A 307 -12.54 33.91 -0.33
CA ASN A 307 -12.73 32.46 -0.23
C ASN A 307 -11.47 31.69 -0.64
N GLY A 308 -10.56 32.36 -1.38
CA GLY A 308 -9.36 31.73 -1.90
C GLY A 308 -8.36 31.39 -0.80
N THR A 309 -7.59 30.34 -1.04
CA THR A 309 -6.48 29.89 -0.21
C THR A 309 -5.21 29.85 -1.05
N LEU A 310 -4.14 30.46 -0.55
CA LEU A 310 -2.78 30.23 -1.04
C LEU A 310 -2.13 29.20 -0.12
N LEU A 311 -1.61 28.11 -0.68
CA LEU A 311 -0.90 27.08 0.05
C LEU A 311 0.58 27.13 -0.26
N VAL A 312 1.37 27.35 0.79
CA VAL A 312 2.83 27.33 0.79
C VAL A 312 3.27 26.03 1.45
N THR A 313 4.30 25.38 0.92
CA THR A 313 4.91 24.20 1.53
C THR A 313 6.30 24.56 2.02
N VAL A 314 6.67 24.08 3.21
CA VAL A 314 7.99 24.28 3.82
C VAL A 314 8.61 22.94 4.21
N ASP A 315 9.89 22.78 3.95
CA ASP A 315 10.67 21.60 4.35
C ASP A 315 11.32 21.77 5.74
N SER A 316 11.91 20.70 6.28
CA SER A 316 12.53 20.76 7.61
C SER A 316 13.82 21.60 7.68
N ASP A 317 14.43 21.91 6.53
CA ASP A 317 15.62 22.77 6.41
C ASP A 317 15.27 24.26 6.25
N GLY A 318 13.99 24.58 6.02
CA GLY A 318 13.47 25.93 5.83
C GLY A 318 13.39 26.39 4.38
N SER A 319 13.59 25.51 3.40
CA SER A 319 13.22 25.80 2.02
C SER A 319 11.70 25.82 1.92
N ASN A 320 11.17 26.76 1.15
CA ASN A 320 9.73 26.89 0.95
C ASN A 320 9.38 27.12 -0.52
N THR A 321 8.15 26.77 -0.87
CA THR A 321 7.56 27.16 -2.14
C THR A 321 7.22 28.65 -2.14
N ALA A 322 7.20 29.27 -3.31
CA ALA A 322 6.98 30.71 -3.43
C ALA A 322 6.14 31.08 -4.65
N LEU A 323 5.35 32.14 -4.49
CA LEU A 323 4.64 32.80 -5.57
C LEU A 323 5.42 34.05 -5.97
N LYS A 324 5.88 34.10 -7.22
CA LYS A 324 6.46 35.30 -7.82
C LYS A 324 5.41 36.02 -8.66
N VAL A 325 5.17 37.29 -8.37
CA VAL A 325 4.19 38.14 -9.08
C VAL A 325 4.92 39.31 -9.69
N GLU A 326 4.84 39.46 -11.02
CA GLU A 326 5.60 40.47 -11.76
C GLU A 326 4.98 41.87 -11.68
N ASP A 327 3.65 41.94 -11.60
CA ASP A 327 2.86 43.16 -11.46
C ASP A 327 2.32 43.29 -10.02
N GLU A 328 1.00 43.35 -9.83
CA GLU A 328 0.34 43.51 -8.53
C GLU A 328 -0.15 42.18 -7.95
N ALA A 329 0.11 41.99 -6.65
CA ALA A 329 -0.46 40.92 -5.83
C ALA A 329 -1.50 41.49 -4.85
N HIS A 330 -2.78 41.25 -5.10
CA HIS A 330 -3.87 41.57 -4.17
C HIS A 330 -4.23 40.35 -3.30
N LEU A 331 -4.01 40.47 -1.98
CA LEU A 331 -4.22 39.40 -1.00
C LEU A 331 -5.54 39.56 -0.23
N ALA A 332 -6.27 38.46 -0.05
CA ALA A 332 -7.45 38.35 0.81
C ALA A 332 -7.62 36.88 1.22
N GLY A 333 -8.61 36.55 2.06
CA GLY A 333 -8.95 35.16 2.36
C GLY A 333 -7.87 34.47 3.17
N ASN A 334 -7.42 33.30 2.74
CA ASN A 334 -6.64 32.38 3.57
C ASN A 334 -5.20 32.21 3.09
N LEU A 335 -4.26 32.15 4.02
CA LEU A 335 -2.94 31.58 3.81
C LEU A 335 -2.86 30.25 4.57
N SER A 336 -2.47 29.20 3.87
CA SER A 336 -2.17 27.91 4.48
C SER A 336 -0.70 27.59 4.30
N VAL A 337 -0.09 27.02 5.34
CA VAL A 337 1.27 26.48 5.26
C VAL A 337 1.20 25.00 5.60
N SER A 338 1.75 24.16 4.72
CA SER A 338 1.90 22.72 4.94
C SER A 338 3.37 22.35 5.09
N LEU A 339 3.62 21.25 5.78
CA LEU A 339 4.94 20.64 5.86
C LEU A 339 5.20 19.78 4.61
N ALA A 340 6.44 19.74 4.14
CA ALA A 340 6.87 18.83 3.08
C ALA A 340 6.88 17.39 3.61
N GLY A 341 6.17 16.50 2.91
CA GLY A 341 6.01 15.09 3.31
C GLY A 341 7.30 14.26 3.25
N GLY A 342 7.34 13.18 4.02
CA GLY A 342 8.44 12.20 4.01
C GLY A 342 9.72 12.66 4.71
N GLN A 343 9.66 13.74 5.48
CA GLN A 343 10.80 14.29 6.22
C GLN A 343 10.56 14.28 7.74
N PHE A 344 11.64 14.34 8.50
CA PHE A 344 11.57 14.44 9.95
C PHE A 344 11.51 15.90 10.39
N TYR A 345 10.49 16.22 11.19
CA TYR A 345 10.32 17.51 11.83
C TYR A 345 10.55 17.39 13.33
N ARG A 346 11.41 18.22 13.90
CA ARG A 346 11.60 18.26 15.36
C ARG A 346 10.37 18.81 16.06
N ASN A 347 10.10 18.32 17.26
CA ASN A 347 9.04 18.88 18.10
C ASN A 347 9.41 20.29 18.60
N ASP A 348 8.41 21.17 18.70
CA ASP A 348 8.52 22.57 19.17
C ASP A 348 9.59 23.40 18.44
N PHE A 349 9.84 23.08 17.16
CA PHE A 349 10.84 23.76 16.33
C PHE A 349 10.20 24.82 15.44
N ALA A 350 10.86 25.97 15.32
CA ALA A 350 10.44 27.07 14.46
C ALA A 350 11.24 27.07 13.16
N ILE A 351 10.55 26.95 12.03
CA ILE A 351 11.10 27.01 10.68
C ILE A 351 10.85 28.40 10.10
N ALA A 352 11.90 29.05 9.60
CA ALA A 352 11.74 30.33 8.92
C ALA A 352 11.21 30.09 7.50
N VAL A 353 10.08 30.70 7.15
CA VAL A 353 9.56 30.72 5.78
C VAL A 353 9.88 32.07 5.17
N GLN A 354 10.69 32.09 4.13
CA GLN A 354 11.23 33.33 3.57
C GLN A 354 10.68 33.61 2.19
N ASN A 355 10.31 34.86 1.94
CA ASN A 355 9.93 35.38 0.62
C ASN A 355 8.95 34.46 -0.15
N PHE A 356 7.93 33.93 0.54
CA PHE A 356 6.96 33.01 -0.06
C PHE A 356 5.96 33.72 -0.99
N ILE A 357 5.91 35.06 -0.92
CA ILE A 357 5.34 35.93 -1.95
C ILE A 357 6.41 36.94 -2.34
N GLN A 358 6.70 37.05 -3.63
CA GLN A 358 7.73 37.92 -4.20
C GLN A 358 7.06 38.88 -5.18
N SER A 359 6.86 40.14 -4.77
CA SER A 359 6.27 41.18 -5.61
C SER A 359 6.67 42.56 -5.12
N ASP A 360 6.86 43.50 -6.05
CA ASP A 360 7.15 44.90 -5.74
C ASP A 360 5.87 45.68 -5.34
N GLN A 361 4.67 45.16 -5.65
CA GLN A 361 3.38 45.81 -5.39
C GLN A 361 2.40 44.82 -4.76
N ILE A 362 2.32 44.82 -3.42
CA ILE A 362 1.33 44.02 -2.68
C ILE A 362 0.29 44.91 -2.04
N THR A 363 -0.98 44.56 -2.28
CA THR A 363 -2.15 45.20 -1.69
C THR A 363 -3.00 44.17 -0.93
N GLY A 364 -3.82 44.64 0.01
CA GLY A 364 -4.61 43.76 0.87
C GLY A 364 -3.78 42.98 1.90
N ALA A 365 -4.40 41.98 2.52
CA ALA A 365 -3.79 41.09 3.50
C ALA A 365 -4.63 39.81 3.66
N PHE A 366 -3.99 38.71 4.04
CA PHE A 366 -4.73 37.50 4.44
C PHE A 366 -5.55 37.75 5.71
N ASN A 367 -6.76 37.19 5.73
CA ASN A 367 -7.71 37.28 6.83
C ASN A 367 -7.51 36.15 7.86
N SER A 368 -7.12 34.96 7.39
CA SER A 368 -6.96 33.77 8.21
C SER A 368 -5.67 33.03 7.85
N TYR A 369 -5.08 32.39 8.85
CA TYR A 369 -3.87 31.60 8.74
C TYR A 369 -4.14 30.20 9.24
N TYR A 370 -3.85 29.20 8.42
CA TYR A 370 -4.05 27.79 8.75
C TYR A 370 -2.73 27.03 8.62
N GLY A 371 -2.47 26.10 9.53
CA GLY A 371 -1.49 25.03 9.30
C GLY A 371 -2.18 23.79 8.79
N ASP A 372 -1.48 23.05 7.92
CA ASP A 372 -1.84 21.75 7.34
C ASP A 372 -3.25 21.66 6.71
N TRP A 373 -3.28 21.43 5.39
CA TRP A 373 -4.53 21.41 4.62
C TRP A 373 -4.57 20.23 3.64
N GLY A 374 -5.64 19.43 3.72
CA GLY A 374 -5.97 18.41 2.73
C GLY A 374 -5.15 17.11 2.83
N GLU A 375 -4.91 16.47 1.67
CA GLU A 375 -4.26 15.17 1.49
C GLU A 375 -2.78 15.10 1.95
N TRP A 376 -2.20 16.24 2.36
CA TRP A 376 -0.81 16.34 2.83
C TRP A 376 -0.72 16.61 4.34
N SER A 377 -1.79 16.31 5.08
CA SER A 377 -1.79 16.42 6.53
C SER A 377 -1.10 15.23 7.18
N SER A 378 -0.27 15.51 8.18
CA SER A 378 0.26 14.50 9.07
C SER A 378 -0.80 14.14 10.13
N PRO A 379 -0.97 12.86 10.52
CA PRO A 379 -1.79 12.48 11.67
C PRO A 379 -1.20 12.93 13.02
N THR A 380 0.10 13.21 13.10
CA THR A 380 0.83 13.41 14.36
C THR A 380 1.43 14.81 14.50
N LEU A 381 1.67 15.51 13.39
CA LEU A 381 2.23 16.87 13.37
C LEU A 381 1.13 17.92 13.22
N GLU A 382 1.31 19.03 13.92
CA GLU A 382 0.55 20.26 13.76
C GLU A 382 1.51 21.40 13.40
N SER A 383 1.11 22.24 12.45
CA SER A 383 1.86 23.46 12.09
C SER A 383 1.09 24.73 12.43
N HIS A 384 1.81 25.76 12.89
CA HIS A 384 1.24 27.06 13.22
C HIS A 384 2.11 28.18 12.67
N LEU A 385 1.54 29.01 11.79
CA LEU A 385 2.22 30.18 11.24
C LEU A 385 2.15 31.36 12.23
N LEU A 386 3.32 31.87 12.61
CA LEU A 386 3.53 33.01 13.48
C LEU A 386 4.33 34.11 12.76
N ASN A 387 4.25 35.33 13.30
CA ASN A 387 5.15 36.45 12.96
C ASN A 387 5.27 36.77 11.46
N THR A 388 4.15 36.78 10.73
CA THR A 388 4.16 37.19 9.32
C THR A 388 4.54 38.66 9.19
N THR A 389 5.64 38.92 8.50
CA THR A 389 6.15 40.28 8.26
C THR A 389 6.39 40.49 6.77
N GLN A 390 6.03 41.68 6.30
CA GLN A 390 6.39 42.14 4.97
C GLN A 390 7.75 42.81 5.06
N SER A 391 8.73 42.26 4.35
CA SER A 391 10.06 42.87 4.26
C SER A 391 9.99 44.17 3.44
N SER A 392 10.92 45.09 3.70
CA SER A 392 11.03 46.39 3.00
C SER A 392 11.32 46.28 1.49
N GLY A 393 11.53 45.08 0.95
CA GLY A 393 11.70 44.77 -0.47
C GLY A 393 10.55 43.96 -1.09
N GLY A 394 9.37 43.93 -0.46
CA GLY A 394 8.17 43.31 -1.03
C GLY A 394 7.99 41.81 -0.72
N GLY A 395 8.95 41.15 -0.09
CA GLY A 395 8.84 39.73 0.27
C GLY A 395 8.01 39.50 1.55
N TYR A 396 7.00 38.63 1.52
CA TYR A 396 6.36 38.12 2.76
C TYR A 396 7.19 36.99 3.36
N SER A 397 7.45 37.08 4.66
CA SER A 397 8.15 36.05 5.44
C SER A 397 7.43 35.78 6.77
N GLY A 398 7.65 34.62 7.36
CA GLY A 398 7.04 34.21 8.63
C GLY A 398 7.83 33.12 9.33
N GLN A 399 7.30 32.62 10.44
CA GLN A 399 7.84 31.48 11.17
C GLN A 399 6.76 30.42 11.33
N VAL A 400 7.03 29.20 10.93
CA VAL A 400 6.13 28.05 11.16
C VAL A 400 6.67 27.31 12.36
N VAL A 401 5.85 27.19 13.41
CA VAL A 401 6.15 26.32 14.54
C VAL A 401 5.51 24.97 14.27
N VAL A 402 6.30 23.91 14.37
CA VAL A 402 5.83 22.53 14.27
C VAL A 402 5.77 21.92 15.65
N THR A 403 4.61 21.35 15.99
CA THR A 403 4.35 20.72 17.28
C THR A 403 3.77 19.33 17.09
N ARG A 404 4.03 18.44 18.05
CA ARG A 404 3.31 17.18 18.23
C ARG A 404 2.42 17.31 19.46
N PRO A 405 1.12 16.95 19.38
CA PRO A 405 0.34 16.70 20.58
C PRO A 405 1.00 15.63 21.46
N GLN A 406 0.85 15.71 22.78
CA GLN A 406 1.48 14.75 23.71
C GLN A 406 1.06 13.30 23.45
N ASP A 407 -0.17 13.11 22.99
CA ASP A 407 -0.76 11.82 22.63
C ASP A 407 -0.71 11.54 21.12
N ALA A 408 0.15 12.24 20.36
CA ALA A 408 0.20 12.16 18.88
C ALA A 408 0.25 10.73 18.36
N TYR A 409 1.04 9.85 18.99
CA TYR A 409 1.10 8.43 18.65
C TYR A 409 0.12 7.60 19.51
N ALA A 410 0.11 7.83 20.82
CA ALA A 410 -0.66 7.05 21.78
C ALA A 410 -2.18 7.05 21.53
N ARG A 411 -2.74 8.11 20.93
CA ARG A 411 -4.17 8.19 20.59
C ARG A 411 -4.63 7.16 19.57
N TYR A 412 -3.70 6.61 18.79
CA TYR A 412 -3.97 5.59 17.77
C TYR A 412 -3.64 4.17 18.26
N ALA A 413 -3.17 4.04 19.52
CA ALA A 413 -2.83 2.75 20.10
C ALA A 413 -4.05 1.82 20.17
N LEU A 414 -3.81 0.54 19.90
CA LEU A 414 -4.84 -0.50 19.91
C LEU A 414 -5.03 -1.12 21.31
N ASN A 415 -4.04 -0.97 22.18
CA ASN A 415 -4.03 -1.46 23.55
C ASN A 415 -3.23 -0.53 24.49
N SER A 416 -3.25 -0.83 25.78
CA SER A 416 -2.57 -0.02 26.81
C SER A 416 -1.05 0.01 26.66
N SER A 417 -0.43 -1.13 26.32
CA SER A 417 1.00 -1.28 26.06
C SER A 417 1.48 -0.41 24.88
N ALA A 418 0.74 -0.42 23.77
CA ALA A 418 1.01 0.42 22.60
C ALA A 418 0.82 1.91 22.91
N ALA A 419 -0.09 2.26 23.83
CA ALA A 419 -0.27 3.65 24.25
C ALA A 419 0.94 4.15 25.05
N ASP A 420 1.46 3.33 25.97
CA ASP A 420 2.67 3.64 26.76
C ASP A 420 3.89 3.84 25.85
N LEU A 421 4.09 2.94 24.89
CA LEU A 421 5.08 3.10 23.81
C LEU A 421 4.88 4.41 23.03
N GLY A 422 3.64 4.73 22.67
CA GLY A 422 3.29 5.94 21.93
C GLY A 422 3.66 7.22 22.68
N PHE A 423 3.51 7.25 24.01
CA PHE A 423 4.00 8.35 24.83
C PHE A 423 5.53 8.42 24.86
N GLY A 424 6.21 7.27 24.94
CA GLY A 424 7.68 7.21 24.83
C GLY A 424 8.20 7.77 23.50
N LEU A 425 7.55 7.44 22.38
CA LEU A 425 7.90 7.97 21.05
C LEU A 425 7.72 9.49 20.94
N TYR A 426 6.68 10.04 21.59
CA TYR A 426 6.50 11.49 21.68
C TYR A 426 7.70 12.18 22.34
N ASP A 427 8.16 11.64 23.48
CA ASP A 427 9.31 12.20 24.19
C ASP A 427 10.62 12.05 23.39
N ILE A 428 10.81 10.91 22.72
CA ILE A 428 11.97 10.63 21.85
C ILE A 428 12.04 11.60 20.67
N ALA A 429 10.90 12.06 20.12
CA ALA A 429 10.87 12.95 18.96
C ALA A 429 11.65 14.27 19.15
N SER A 430 11.88 14.69 20.40
CA SER A 430 12.69 15.87 20.73
C SER A 430 14.21 15.67 20.58
N VAL A 431 14.68 14.43 20.74
CA VAL A 431 16.10 14.04 20.75
C VAL A 431 16.49 13.05 19.65
N ALA A 432 15.52 12.64 18.82
CA ALA A 432 15.71 11.66 17.77
C ALA A 432 16.82 12.03 16.79
N THR A 433 17.69 11.07 16.51
CA THR A 433 18.79 11.16 15.54
C THR A 433 18.89 9.89 14.70
N GLY A 434 19.51 10.01 13.52
CA GLY A 434 19.77 8.88 12.64
C GLY A 434 18.50 8.13 12.25
N ASP A 435 18.50 6.81 12.40
CA ASP A 435 17.39 5.96 11.99
C ASP A 435 16.09 6.21 12.78
N MET A 436 16.17 6.76 13.99
CA MET A 436 14.99 7.09 14.79
C MET A 436 14.18 8.22 14.13
N GLN A 437 14.84 9.11 13.39
CA GLN A 437 14.16 10.12 12.58
C GLN A 437 13.40 9.48 11.43
N ALA A 438 13.95 8.42 10.81
CA ALA A 438 13.29 7.69 9.74
C ALA A 438 12.06 6.93 10.25
N LEU A 439 12.16 6.31 11.43
CA LEU A 439 11.03 5.65 12.11
C LEU A 439 9.91 6.65 12.39
N LEU A 440 10.23 7.78 13.03
CA LEU A 440 9.23 8.81 13.36
C LEU A 440 8.64 9.43 12.10
N SER A 441 9.43 9.67 11.05
CA SER A 441 8.90 10.12 9.76
C SER A 441 7.94 9.13 9.13
N ALA A 442 8.18 7.83 9.23
CA ALA A 442 7.25 6.82 8.73
C ALA A 442 5.92 6.84 9.50
N LEU A 443 5.94 7.14 10.79
CA LEU A 443 4.70 7.35 11.59
C LEU A 443 4.04 8.70 11.26
N ASP A 444 4.82 9.76 11.12
CA ASP A 444 4.29 11.11 10.90
C ASP A 444 3.68 11.31 9.51
N TRP A 445 4.07 10.49 8.54
CA TRP A 445 3.57 10.55 7.17
C TRP A 445 2.77 9.30 6.79
N SER A 446 2.14 8.68 7.79
CA SER A 446 1.20 7.57 7.62
C SER A 446 -0.20 8.06 7.26
N ALA A 447 -1.14 7.14 7.07
CA ALA A 447 -2.55 7.47 6.87
C ALA A 447 -3.11 8.40 7.98
N VAL A 448 -3.88 9.42 7.58
CA VAL A 448 -4.40 10.50 8.45
C VAL A 448 -5.37 10.00 9.53
N ASP A 449 -6.02 8.86 9.32
CA ASP A 449 -6.87 8.19 10.31
C ASP A 449 -6.06 7.43 11.39
N GLY A 450 -4.74 7.32 11.20
CA GLY A 450 -3.77 6.73 12.14
C GLY A 450 -3.86 5.22 12.30
N HIS A 451 -4.60 4.51 11.42
CA HIS A 451 -4.68 3.04 11.53
C HIS A 451 -3.31 2.35 11.37
N GLU A 452 -2.44 2.90 10.52
CA GLU A 452 -1.06 2.42 10.34
C GLU A 452 -0.21 2.66 11.59
N ILE A 453 -0.45 3.74 12.35
CA ILE A 453 0.25 4.02 13.60
C ILE A 453 -0.12 2.97 14.64
N GLY A 454 -1.41 2.64 14.78
CA GLY A 454 -1.86 1.61 15.72
C GLY A 454 -1.18 0.26 15.49
N THR A 455 -1.12 -0.19 14.24
CA THR A 455 -0.40 -1.42 13.86
C THR A 455 1.11 -1.31 14.13
N ALA A 456 1.72 -0.18 13.75
CA ALA A 456 3.15 0.04 13.93
C ALA A 456 3.57 0.03 15.40
N LEU A 457 2.75 0.59 16.31
CA LEU A 457 3.03 0.58 17.74
C LEU A 457 3.06 -0.83 18.32
N ASN A 458 2.17 -1.71 17.88
CA ASN A 458 2.23 -3.12 18.29
C ASN A 458 3.52 -3.78 17.77
N GLU A 459 3.83 -3.67 16.47
CA GLU A 459 5.04 -4.27 15.90
C GLU A 459 6.35 -3.78 16.57
N LEU A 460 6.37 -2.53 17.03
CA LEU A 460 7.50 -1.92 17.73
C LEU A 460 7.61 -2.35 19.20
N GLY A 461 6.52 -2.81 19.80
CA GLY A 461 6.44 -3.19 21.21
C GLY A 461 7.25 -4.44 21.57
N ALA A 462 7.37 -4.69 22.87
CA ALA A 462 8.11 -5.82 23.43
C ALA A 462 7.21 -7.05 23.72
N GLU A 463 5.96 -7.06 23.22
CA GLU A 463 4.97 -8.09 23.54
C GLU A 463 5.40 -9.50 23.11
N THR A 464 6.22 -9.61 22.06
CA THR A 464 6.77 -10.88 21.57
C THR A 464 7.55 -11.62 22.66
N TYR A 465 8.27 -10.91 23.53
CA TYR A 465 9.01 -11.51 24.64
C TYR A 465 8.08 -12.11 25.70
N ASN A 466 6.92 -11.50 25.94
CA ASN A 466 5.88 -12.07 26.80
C ASN A 466 5.33 -13.36 26.18
N ALA A 467 5.09 -13.41 24.87
CA ALA A 467 4.63 -14.61 24.19
C ALA A 467 5.65 -15.77 24.29
N VAL A 468 6.94 -15.48 24.09
CA VAL A 468 8.02 -16.49 24.27
C VAL A 468 8.04 -17.01 25.71
N ALA A 469 8.00 -16.12 26.72
CA ALA A 469 7.98 -16.50 28.13
C ALA A 469 6.76 -17.36 28.50
N ARG A 470 5.57 -17.05 27.98
CA ARG A 470 4.36 -17.89 28.15
C ARG A 470 4.56 -19.28 27.62
N ALA A 471 5.16 -19.37 26.45
CA ALA A 471 5.29 -20.60 25.74
C ALA A 471 6.38 -21.50 26.39
N SER A 472 7.44 -20.91 26.98
CA SER A 472 8.41 -21.64 27.82
C SER A 472 7.80 -22.08 29.16
N LEU A 473 6.96 -21.25 29.80
CA LEU A 473 6.19 -21.67 30.98
C LEU A 473 5.19 -22.80 30.66
N ALA A 474 4.60 -22.83 29.46
CA ALA A 474 3.72 -23.91 29.01
C ALA A 474 4.51 -25.22 28.83
N GLN A 475 5.71 -25.16 28.25
CA GLN A 475 6.60 -26.30 28.12
C GLN A 475 6.95 -26.94 29.48
N HIS A 476 7.16 -26.12 30.51
CA HIS A 476 7.39 -26.62 31.88
C HIS A 476 6.20 -27.44 32.42
N ARG A 477 4.98 -27.03 32.08
CA ARG A 477 3.77 -27.78 32.47
C ARG A 477 3.65 -29.08 31.69
N GLU A 478 3.90 -29.06 30.39
CA GLU A 478 3.92 -30.27 29.56
C GLU A 478 4.90 -31.30 30.13
N PHE A 479 6.08 -30.85 30.54
CA PHE A 479 7.07 -31.70 31.18
C PHE A 479 6.58 -32.31 32.50
N ASN A 480 5.99 -31.48 33.38
CA ASN A 480 5.40 -31.94 34.62
C ASN A 480 4.28 -32.97 34.38
N GLN A 481 3.48 -32.81 33.33
CA GLN A 481 2.45 -33.77 32.95
C GLN A 481 3.03 -35.13 32.54
N LEU A 482 4.11 -35.16 31.76
CA LEU A 482 4.78 -36.40 31.34
C LEU A 482 5.40 -37.15 32.53
N ILE A 483 6.00 -36.42 33.49
CA ILE A 483 6.54 -37.02 34.71
C ILE A 483 5.42 -37.53 35.61
N LEU A 484 4.33 -36.77 35.79
CA LEU A 484 3.18 -37.22 36.59
C LEU A 484 2.56 -38.50 36.01
N GLN A 485 2.42 -38.59 34.68
CA GLN A 485 1.93 -39.81 34.03
C GLN A 485 2.83 -41.01 34.28
N HIS A 486 4.16 -40.81 34.24
CA HIS A 486 5.11 -41.86 34.59
C HIS A 486 4.82 -42.41 35.98
N LEU A 487 4.70 -41.54 36.97
CA LEU A 487 4.43 -41.93 38.37
C LEU A 487 3.08 -42.64 38.54
N LEU A 488 2.03 -42.22 37.83
CA LEU A 488 0.71 -42.87 37.91
C LEU A 488 0.65 -44.21 37.14
N SER A 489 1.56 -44.43 36.19
CA SER A 489 1.59 -45.63 35.33
C SER A 489 2.47 -46.76 35.85
N THR A 490 3.28 -46.51 36.88
CA THR A 490 4.15 -47.52 37.49
C THR A 490 3.35 -48.43 38.43
N THR A 491 3.36 -49.73 38.15
CA THR A 491 2.64 -50.74 38.94
C THR A 491 3.18 -50.77 40.38
N LYS A 492 2.30 -50.58 41.36
CA LYS A 492 2.68 -50.55 42.80
C LYS A 492 3.16 -51.95 43.26
N PRO A 493 4.28 -52.06 44.00
CA PRO A 493 4.85 -53.34 44.43
C PRO A 493 3.94 -54.22 45.33
N GLU A 494 2.86 -53.67 45.89
CA GLU A 494 2.00 -54.37 46.86
C GLU A 494 1.13 -55.50 46.26
N LEU A 495 1.09 -55.67 44.94
CA LEU A 495 0.30 -56.72 44.26
C LEU A 495 1.10 -57.98 43.86
N LEU A 496 2.37 -58.12 44.22
CA LEU A 496 3.21 -59.26 43.83
C LEU A 496 3.99 -59.85 45.02
N THR A 497 3.47 -60.95 45.58
CA THR A 497 4.01 -61.68 46.73
C THR A 497 5.14 -62.66 46.40
N ASP A 498 5.89 -62.48 45.31
CA ASP A 498 6.97 -63.38 44.91
C ASP A 498 8.35 -62.71 44.88
N ASN A 499 9.35 -63.45 45.38
CA ASN A 499 10.74 -63.06 45.68
C ASN A 499 11.63 -62.71 44.47
N ASN A 500 11.08 -62.16 43.38
CA ASN A 500 11.83 -61.88 42.16
C ASN A 500 11.58 -60.46 41.61
N ASN A 501 11.56 -59.46 42.50
CA ASN A 501 11.23 -58.07 42.13
C ASN A 501 12.45 -57.25 41.71
N SER A 502 12.33 -56.67 40.52
CA SER A 502 13.13 -55.54 40.06
C SER A 502 12.87 -54.32 40.95
N ASN A 503 13.91 -53.82 41.62
CA ASN A 503 13.82 -52.68 42.54
C ASN A 503 14.27 -51.37 41.88
N SER A 504 14.63 -51.39 40.61
CA SER A 504 15.05 -50.20 39.87
C SER A 504 14.54 -50.25 38.44
N GLN A 505 14.39 -49.08 37.84
CA GLN A 505 14.10 -48.95 36.42
C GLN A 505 14.92 -47.83 35.79
N VAL A 506 15.24 -48.02 34.53
CA VAL A 506 15.79 -46.98 33.65
C VAL A 506 14.91 -46.84 32.44
N TRP A 507 14.72 -45.62 31.98
CA TRP A 507 13.84 -45.33 30.87
C TRP A 507 14.31 -44.13 30.05
N VAL A 508 13.92 -44.13 28.79
CA VAL A 508 14.04 -43.02 27.86
C VAL A 508 12.67 -42.70 27.31
N SER A 509 12.28 -41.43 27.28
CA SER A 509 11.05 -40.95 26.69
C SER A 509 11.36 -39.94 25.60
N ALA A 510 10.91 -40.21 24.38
CA ALA A 510 10.80 -39.17 23.36
C ALA A 510 9.43 -38.51 23.49
N TYR A 511 9.38 -37.19 23.40
CA TYR A 511 8.12 -36.47 23.41
C TYR A 511 8.08 -35.39 22.31
N GLY A 512 6.87 -35.09 21.87
CA GLY A 512 6.57 -33.93 21.03
C GLY A 512 5.37 -33.18 21.60
N SER A 513 5.36 -31.87 21.45
CA SER A 513 4.27 -31.02 21.90
C SER A 513 3.93 -29.93 20.91
N GLU A 514 2.69 -29.49 20.98
CA GLU A 514 2.16 -28.40 20.19
C GLU A 514 1.22 -27.58 21.06
N THR A 515 1.47 -26.28 21.13
CA THR A 515 0.66 -25.35 21.91
C THR A 515 0.29 -24.16 21.05
N ARG A 516 -0.99 -23.79 21.08
CA ARG A 516 -1.56 -22.70 20.28
C ARG A 516 -2.32 -21.74 21.18
N GLN A 517 -2.03 -20.46 21.02
CA GLN A 517 -2.75 -19.33 21.58
C GLN A 517 -3.26 -18.46 20.42
N LYS A 518 -4.55 -18.19 20.34
CA LYS A 518 -5.11 -17.20 19.41
C LYS A 518 -5.09 -15.82 20.04
N SER A 519 -5.17 -14.80 19.20
CA SER A 519 -5.23 -13.40 19.63
C SER A 519 -6.46 -13.13 20.48
N HIS A 520 -6.31 -12.44 21.61
CA HIS A 520 -7.40 -12.08 22.50
C HIS A 520 -7.10 -10.78 23.25
N GLU A 521 -7.87 -9.72 23.02
CA GLU A 521 -7.59 -8.39 23.59
C GLU A 521 -6.11 -8.01 23.37
N ASP A 522 -5.36 -7.76 24.44
CA ASP A 522 -3.96 -7.33 24.44
C ASP A 522 -2.97 -8.53 24.38
N VAL A 523 -3.36 -9.64 23.75
CA VAL A 523 -2.54 -10.86 23.66
C VAL A 523 -2.38 -11.29 22.21
N SER A 524 -1.14 -11.38 21.78
CA SER A 524 -0.72 -11.86 20.46
C SER A 524 -1.00 -13.35 20.27
N ALA A 525 -1.34 -13.72 19.03
CA ALA A 525 -1.44 -15.11 18.67
C ALA A 525 -0.03 -15.72 18.58
N TRP A 526 0.12 -16.95 19.07
CA TRP A 526 1.35 -17.71 18.87
C TRP A 526 1.07 -19.20 18.78
N GLU A 527 1.86 -19.87 17.98
CA GLU A 527 1.89 -21.32 17.88
C GLU A 527 3.31 -21.78 18.19
N SER A 528 3.43 -22.87 18.93
CA SER A 528 4.72 -23.44 19.21
C SER A 528 4.71 -24.93 19.05
N SER A 529 5.78 -25.46 18.49
CA SER A 529 6.03 -26.89 18.35
C SER A 529 7.36 -27.24 19.00
N GLY A 530 7.37 -28.27 19.82
CA GLY A 530 8.54 -28.70 20.58
C GLY A 530 8.76 -30.19 20.48
N MET A 531 10.01 -30.60 20.61
CA MET A 531 10.37 -32.00 20.79
C MET A 531 11.51 -32.16 21.78
N GLY A 532 11.59 -33.32 22.40
CA GLY A 532 12.67 -33.59 23.33
C GLY A 532 12.85 -35.05 23.71
N LEU A 533 13.94 -35.28 24.43
CA LEU A 533 14.31 -36.56 25.00
C LEU A 533 14.45 -36.42 26.51
N ILE A 534 13.85 -37.34 27.24
CA ILE A 534 13.91 -37.43 28.71
C ILE A 534 14.55 -38.77 29.07
N LEU A 535 15.61 -38.73 29.86
CA LEU A 535 16.28 -39.89 30.41
C LEU A 535 15.99 -39.94 31.89
N GLY A 536 15.53 -41.08 32.41
CA GLY A 536 15.21 -41.23 33.83
C GLY A 536 15.72 -42.54 34.40
N ALA A 537 16.05 -42.49 35.68
CA ALA A 537 16.39 -43.65 36.50
C ALA A 537 15.67 -43.54 37.83
N GLU A 538 15.03 -44.62 38.26
CA GLU A 538 14.19 -44.64 39.45
C GLU A 538 14.40 -45.92 40.24
N ARG A 539 14.29 -45.82 41.57
CA ARG A 539 14.42 -46.92 42.51
C ARG A 539 13.18 -47.04 43.37
N TYR A 540 12.70 -48.26 43.55
CA TYR A 540 11.56 -48.59 44.40
C TYR A 540 12.03 -49.20 45.72
N PHE A 541 11.30 -48.87 46.79
CA PHE A 541 11.53 -49.32 48.15
C PHE A 541 10.31 -50.11 48.65
N SER A 542 10.55 -51.00 49.61
CA SER A 542 9.55 -51.96 50.12
C SER A 542 8.39 -51.31 50.89
N ASP A 543 8.51 -50.04 51.25
CA ASP A 543 7.52 -49.23 51.96
C ASP A 543 6.63 -48.41 51.01
N GLY A 544 6.70 -48.69 49.70
CA GLY A 544 5.93 -47.99 48.67
C GLY A 544 6.54 -46.66 48.21
N LEU A 545 7.75 -46.31 48.65
CA LEU A 545 8.49 -45.15 48.15
C LEU A 545 9.18 -45.48 46.82
N SER A 546 9.16 -44.55 45.88
CA SER A 546 10.05 -44.49 44.73
C SER A 546 10.80 -43.17 44.73
N VAL A 547 12.06 -43.20 44.30
CA VAL A 547 12.89 -42.02 44.11
C VAL A 547 13.63 -42.15 42.79
N GLY A 548 13.56 -41.13 41.97
CA GLY A 548 14.24 -41.09 40.70
C GLY A 548 14.78 -39.71 40.33
N VAL A 549 15.66 -39.75 39.35
CA VAL A 549 16.30 -38.57 38.76
C VAL A 549 16.05 -38.60 37.26
N HIS A 550 15.98 -37.42 36.65
CA HIS A 550 15.83 -37.31 35.22
C HIS A 550 16.65 -36.15 34.64
N LEU A 551 17.03 -36.31 33.38
CA LEU A 551 17.67 -35.33 32.52
C LEU A 551 16.81 -35.19 31.27
N ALA A 552 16.46 -33.97 30.88
CA ALA A 552 15.77 -33.72 29.62
C ALA A 552 16.51 -32.71 28.75
N ILE A 553 16.44 -32.91 27.45
CA ILE A 553 16.95 -31.98 26.44
C ILE A 553 15.83 -31.72 25.46
N THR A 554 15.59 -30.44 25.16
CA THR A 554 14.42 -30.02 24.38
C THR A 554 14.81 -28.94 23.38
N ASP A 555 14.13 -28.94 22.25
CA ASP A 555 14.22 -27.92 21.21
C ASP A 555 12.78 -27.52 20.82
N ARG A 556 12.53 -26.21 20.67
CA ARG A 556 11.18 -25.69 20.45
C ARG A 556 11.21 -24.42 19.60
N SER A 557 10.37 -24.42 18.57
CA SER A 557 10.12 -23.28 17.67
C SER A 557 8.80 -22.61 18.04
N ILE A 558 8.76 -21.29 17.95
CA ILE A 558 7.64 -20.42 18.34
C ILE A 558 7.40 -19.42 17.21
N ASP A 559 6.23 -19.50 16.60
CA ASP A 559 5.79 -18.56 15.59
C ASP A 559 4.74 -17.62 16.20
N ILE A 560 5.07 -16.33 16.27
CA ILE A 560 4.20 -15.27 16.81
C ILE A 560 3.57 -14.53 15.64
N SER A 561 2.25 -14.46 15.65
CA SER A 561 1.43 -13.92 14.56
C SER A 561 0.28 -13.05 15.08
N GLY A 562 -0.43 -12.37 14.18
CA GLY A 562 -1.48 -11.41 14.53
C GLY A 562 -1.02 -9.99 14.24
N GLU A 563 -0.91 -9.17 15.28
CA GLU A 563 -0.41 -7.78 15.19
C GLU A 563 1.12 -7.71 15.22
N HIS A 564 1.80 -8.86 15.31
CA HIS A 564 3.25 -9.01 15.32
C HIS A 564 3.67 -10.06 14.31
N ALA A 565 4.91 -9.95 13.83
CA ALA A 565 5.58 -10.97 13.02
C ALA A 565 6.95 -11.31 13.65
N ALA A 566 7.02 -12.41 14.38
CA ALA A 566 8.27 -12.85 15.03
C ALA A 566 8.38 -14.38 15.07
N GLN A 567 9.61 -14.87 15.03
CA GLN A 567 9.96 -16.27 15.19
C GLN A 567 11.01 -16.39 16.29
N ALA A 568 10.84 -17.34 17.20
CA ALA A 568 11.78 -17.61 18.28
C ALA A 568 12.04 -19.10 18.43
N ASP A 569 13.29 -19.45 18.75
CA ASP A 569 13.73 -20.81 19.02
C ASP A 569 14.28 -20.89 20.44
N THR A 570 13.94 -21.96 21.16
CA THR A 570 14.39 -22.19 22.54
C THR A 570 14.98 -23.59 22.70
N GLN A 571 16.15 -23.67 23.31
CA GLN A 571 16.89 -24.90 23.59
C GLN A 571 17.18 -25.01 25.08
N SER A 572 16.75 -26.11 25.70
CA SER A 572 16.78 -26.24 27.16
C SER A 572 17.33 -27.57 27.62
N ILE A 573 18.05 -27.54 28.76
CA ILE A 573 18.53 -28.72 29.48
C ILE A 573 17.96 -28.71 30.89
N PHE A 574 17.14 -29.72 31.19
CA PHE A 574 16.46 -29.89 32.48
C PHE A 574 17.15 -30.96 33.32
N VAL A 575 17.34 -30.69 34.60
CA VAL A 575 17.76 -31.69 35.58
C VAL A 575 16.75 -31.70 36.73
N GLY A 576 16.23 -32.87 37.05
CA GLY A 576 15.19 -32.96 38.07
C GLY A 576 15.18 -34.25 38.87
N LEU A 577 14.43 -34.18 39.96
CA LEU A 577 14.16 -35.23 40.91
C LEU A 577 12.66 -35.50 40.88
N HIS A 578 12.27 -36.78 40.92
CA HIS A 578 10.89 -37.20 41.12
C HIS A 578 10.84 -38.28 42.19
N SER A 579 9.70 -38.39 42.84
CA SER A 579 9.41 -39.46 43.78
C SER A 579 7.92 -39.73 43.80
N LEU A 580 7.56 -40.93 44.19
CA LEU A 580 6.18 -41.31 44.49
C LEU A 580 6.20 -42.07 45.80
N TRP A 581 5.40 -41.67 46.78
CA TRP A 581 5.27 -42.42 48.03
C TRP A 581 3.85 -42.92 48.22
N ALA A 582 3.64 -44.21 47.94
CA ALA A 582 2.35 -44.90 48.02
C ALA A 582 2.08 -45.53 49.40
N PRO A 583 2.44 -44.85 50.52
CA PRO A 583 1.45 -44.53 51.56
C PRO A 583 1.39 -43.06 52.08
N ALA A 584 1.96 -42.03 51.41
CA ALA A 584 1.54 -40.60 51.32
C ALA A 584 2.65 -39.50 51.21
N ALA A 585 2.93 -38.99 50.00
CA ALA A 585 3.35 -37.60 49.59
C ALA A 585 4.84 -37.19 49.38
N TRP A 586 5.21 -36.91 48.11
CA TRP A 586 5.94 -35.74 47.53
C TRP A 586 6.20 -36.00 46.02
N ASP A 587 5.84 -35.07 45.11
CA ASP A 587 5.82 -35.30 43.64
C ASP A 587 6.75 -34.36 42.83
N GLY A 588 8.02 -34.26 43.24
CA GLY A 588 9.14 -33.82 42.39
C GLY A 588 9.53 -32.33 42.40
N PHE A 589 10.80 -32.09 42.05
CA PHE A 589 11.45 -30.76 41.93
C PHE A 589 12.48 -30.80 40.81
N TRP A 590 12.57 -29.75 40.00
CA TRP A 590 13.56 -29.67 38.92
C TRP A 590 14.03 -28.23 38.66
N LEU A 591 15.21 -28.12 38.02
CA LEU A 591 15.86 -26.87 37.61
C LEU A 591 16.38 -26.99 36.16
N THR A 592 16.30 -25.90 35.39
CA THR A 592 16.67 -25.88 33.97
C THR A 592 17.46 -24.63 33.58
N ILE A 593 18.23 -24.76 32.51
CA ILE A 593 18.89 -23.65 31.80
C ILE A 593 18.34 -23.66 30.37
N GLU A 594 17.92 -22.50 29.89
CA GLU A 594 17.29 -22.28 28.58
C GLU A 594 18.09 -21.24 27.79
N ASN A 595 18.44 -21.55 26.55
CA ASN A 595 18.94 -20.59 25.58
C ASN A 595 17.81 -20.25 24.61
N GLY A 596 17.61 -18.96 24.34
CA GLY A 596 16.63 -18.48 23.38
C GLY A 596 17.27 -17.57 22.34
N ASP A 597 16.81 -17.71 21.11
CA ASP A 597 17.09 -16.83 19.98
C ASP A 597 15.76 -16.33 19.42
N MET A 598 15.65 -15.05 19.05
CA MET A 598 14.44 -14.49 18.45
C MET A 598 14.75 -13.45 17.39
N ASP A 599 14.08 -13.61 16.25
CA ASP A 599 14.03 -12.67 15.15
C ASP A 599 12.61 -12.09 15.06
N ARG A 600 12.48 -10.77 14.97
CA ARG A 600 11.20 -10.11 14.69
C ARG A 600 11.30 -9.19 13.50
N THR A 601 10.18 -8.93 12.85
CA THR A 601 10.08 -7.99 11.73
C THR A 601 9.17 -6.83 12.10
N VAL A 602 9.67 -5.62 11.88
CA VAL A 602 8.92 -4.37 11.99
C VAL A 602 8.77 -3.79 10.60
N ALA A 603 7.55 -3.65 10.11
CA ALA A 603 7.27 -3.25 8.73
C ALA A 603 5.99 -2.40 8.62
N PHE A 604 6.16 -1.08 8.57
CA PHE A 604 5.05 -0.14 8.39
C PHE A 604 5.47 1.06 7.53
N ASN A 605 4.56 1.57 6.68
CA ASN A 605 4.78 2.75 5.83
C ASN A 605 6.17 2.83 5.15
N GLY A 606 6.66 1.71 4.60
CA GLY A 606 7.98 1.61 3.95
C GLY A 606 9.19 1.51 4.88
N TYR A 607 9.02 1.66 6.20
CA TYR A 607 10.04 1.40 7.21
C TYR A 607 10.06 -0.09 7.55
N ILE A 608 11.18 -0.78 7.23
CA ILE A 608 11.33 -2.22 7.42
C ILE A 608 12.63 -2.52 8.17
N ARG A 609 12.56 -3.16 9.33
CA ARG A 609 13.70 -3.61 10.14
C ARG A 609 13.48 -5.02 10.66
N SER A 610 14.58 -5.74 10.88
CA SER A 610 14.55 -7.10 11.45
C SER A 610 15.48 -7.20 12.65
N PRO A 611 15.05 -6.76 13.85
CA PRO A 611 15.82 -6.93 15.07
C PRO A 611 16.02 -8.41 15.44
N GLU A 612 17.22 -8.73 15.90
CA GLU A 612 17.62 -10.08 16.36
C GLU A 612 18.05 -10.04 17.83
N SER A 613 17.73 -11.07 18.60
CA SER A 613 18.10 -11.21 20.02
C SER A 613 18.55 -12.62 20.38
N HIS A 614 19.42 -12.71 21.39
CA HIS A 614 19.91 -13.96 21.96
C HIS A 614 20.02 -13.81 23.48
N TRP A 615 19.57 -14.82 24.24
CA TRP A 615 19.67 -14.82 25.70
C TRP A 615 19.83 -16.23 26.29
N THR A 616 20.35 -16.29 27.52
CA THR A 616 20.39 -17.50 28.35
C THR A 616 19.65 -17.23 29.66
N GLY A 617 18.50 -17.89 29.83
CA GLY A 617 17.67 -17.81 31.03
C GLY A 617 17.83 -19.01 31.96
N ILE A 618 17.29 -18.88 33.18
CA ILE A 618 17.18 -19.96 34.15
C ILE A 618 15.71 -20.13 34.49
N ALA A 619 15.25 -21.38 34.52
CA ALA A 619 13.91 -21.70 34.95
C ALA A 619 13.90 -22.85 35.95
N GLY A 620 12.77 -23.06 36.60
CA GLY A 620 12.59 -24.16 37.53
C GLY A 620 11.14 -24.38 37.87
N GLY A 621 10.87 -25.53 38.46
CA GLY A 621 9.51 -25.88 38.85
C GLY A 621 9.46 -26.91 39.96
N ALA A 622 8.30 -26.92 40.63
CA ALA A 622 7.97 -27.86 41.67
C ALA A 622 6.51 -28.26 41.53
N LEU A 623 6.24 -29.55 41.63
CA LEU A 623 4.89 -30.11 41.67
C LEU A 623 4.70 -30.86 42.99
N ILE A 624 3.54 -30.71 43.60
CA ILE A 624 3.20 -31.48 44.80
C ILE A 624 1.74 -31.88 44.77
N GLY A 625 1.50 -33.19 44.86
CA GLY A 625 0.17 -33.76 44.78
C GLY A 625 -0.12 -34.83 45.82
N GLY A 626 -1.38 -35.24 45.85
CA GLY A 626 -1.88 -36.31 46.68
C GLY A 626 -3.23 -36.81 46.19
N GLY A 627 -3.45 -38.11 46.31
CA GLY A 627 -4.67 -38.78 45.87
C GLY A 627 -4.96 -40.03 46.68
N LYS A 628 -6.10 -40.66 46.41
CA LYS A 628 -6.49 -41.92 47.05
C LYS A 628 -7.10 -42.88 46.05
N ASP A 629 -6.43 -44.01 45.87
CA ASP A 629 -6.92 -45.08 44.99
C ASP A 629 -7.75 -46.12 45.72
N TRP A 630 -8.80 -46.56 45.04
CA TRP A 630 -9.50 -47.79 45.33
C TRP A 630 -9.23 -48.79 44.21
N SER A 631 -8.96 -50.03 44.59
CA SER A 631 -8.65 -51.14 43.68
C SER A 631 -9.78 -52.17 43.67
N TRP A 632 -10.14 -52.66 42.49
CA TRP A 632 -11.17 -53.67 42.27
C TRP A 632 -10.68 -54.75 41.30
N GLU A 633 -10.65 -55.99 41.76
CA GLU A 633 -10.34 -57.15 40.91
C GLU A 633 -11.50 -57.49 39.97
N ILE A 634 -11.19 -57.77 38.70
CA ILE A 634 -12.18 -58.11 37.66
C ILE A 634 -11.71 -59.38 36.92
N GLY A 635 -12.47 -60.46 37.09
CA GLY A 635 -12.29 -61.73 36.38
C GLY A 635 -12.68 -62.97 37.20
N SER A 636 -13.06 -64.07 36.54
CA SER A 636 -13.23 -65.39 37.17
C SER A 636 -12.32 -66.45 36.51
N ASN A 637 -11.49 -67.05 37.35
CA ASN A 637 -10.72 -68.28 37.20
C ASN A 637 -9.59 -68.46 36.15
N GLN A 638 -9.35 -67.63 35.12
CA GLN A 638 -8.09 -67.73 34.33
C GLN A 638 -7.56 -66.41 33.71
N GLY A 639 -7.98 -65.23 34.18
CA GLY A 639 -7.38 -63.95 33.80
C GLY A 639 -7.59 -62.89 34.88
N ASN A 640 -6.50 -62.38 35.47
CA ASN A 640 -6.51 -61.41 36.56
C ASN A 640 -6.36 -59.98 36.00
N GLY A 641 -7.45 -59.22 36.00
CA GLY A 641 -7.42 -57.76 35.80
C GLY A 641 -7.74 -57.02 37.10
N ASN A 642 -7.16 -55.83 37.28
CA ASN A 642 -7.46 -54.91 38.38
C ASN A 642 -7.80 -53.53 37.81
N ILE A 643 -8.86 -52.90 38.31
CA ILE A 643 -9.11 -51.48 38.08
C ILE A 643 -8.74 -50.70 39.33
N GLU A 644 -8.00 -49.62 39.17
CA GLU A 644 -7.69 -48.65 40.21
C GLU A 644 -8.32 -47.31 39.84
N ALA A 645 -9.01 -46.64 40.76
CA ALA A 645 -9.50 -45.29 40.49
C ALA A 645 -9.54 -44.46 41.76
N GLY A 646 -9.33 -43.15 41.63
CA GLY A 646 -9.20 -42.27 42.77
C GLY A 646 -9.24 -40.78 42.42
N PRO A 647 -9.65 -39.91 43.35
CA PRO A 647 -9.41 -38.48 43.23
C PRO A 647 -7.91 -38.17 43.40
N LEU A 648 -7.48 -37.11 42.72
CA LEU A 648 -6.13 -36.55 42.80
C LEU A 648 -6.23 -35.02 42.90
N ALA A 649 -5.38 -34.41 43.71
CA ALA A 649 -5.19 -32.97 43.76
C ALA A 649 -3.69 -32.66 43.75
N TRP A 650 -3.29 -31.62 43.02
CA TRP A 650 -1.91 -31.16 43.03
C TRP A 650 -1.80 -29.66 42.81
N VAL A 651 -0.65 -29.12 43.22
CA VAL A 651 -0.24 -27.74 43.00
C VAL A 651 1.06 -27.76 42.22
N GLU A 652 1.16 -26.87 41.24
CA GLU A 652 2.31 -26.74 40.36
C GLU A 652 2.80 -25.29 40.38
N TYR A 653 4.07 -25.10 40.71
CA TYR A 653 4.76 -23.82 40.64
C TYR A 653 5.88 -23.89 39.62
N SER A 654 5.97 -22.89 38.74
CA SER A 654 7.03 -22.75 37.76
C SER A 654 7.50 -21.30 37.70
N PHE A 655 8.79 -21.09 37.49
CA PHE A 655 9.37 -19.77 37.27
C PHE A 655 10.33 -19.76 36.08
N LEU A 656 10.53 -18.59 35.47
CA LEU A 656 11.49 -18.32 34.42
C LEU A 656 12.11 -16.95 34.66
N GLN A 657 13.42 -16.90 34.89
CA GLN A 657 14.21 -15.68 34.94
C GLN A 657 14.83 -15.45 33.57
N ARG A 658 14.38 -14.39 32.88
CA ARG A 658 15.02 -13.88 31.68
C ARG A 658 16.03 -12.79 32.08
N PRO A 659 17.27 -12.79 31.53
CA PRO A 659 18.20 -11.69 31.76
C PRO A 659 17.79 -10.45 30.96
N ASN A 660 18.55 -9.36 31.10
CA ASN A 660 18.44 -8.23 30.19
C ASN A 660 18.84 -8.65 28.76
N ILE A 661 18.16 -8.09 27.77
CA ILE A 661 18.38 -8.39 26.35
C ILE A 661 18.66 -7.08 25.60
N GLU A 662 19.62 -7.13 24.68
CA GLU A 662 19.90 -6.05 23.75
C GLU A 662 19.73 -6.59 22.33
N GLU A 663 18.69 -6.12 21.63
CA GLU A 663 18.48 -6.45 20.24
C GLU A 663 19.57 -5.83 19.35
N ARG A 664 19.85 -6.50 18.23
CA ARG A 664 20.84 -6.07 17.24
C ARG A 664 20.20 -6.04 15.86
N LEU A 665 20.89 -5.42 14.90
CA LEU A 665 20.53 -5.36 13.48
C LEU A 665 19.17 -4.70 13.12
N GLY A 666 18.39 -4.28 14.13
CA GLY A 666 17.11 -3.57 13.98
C GLY A 666 17.21 -2.05 13.90
N GLN A 667 18.41 -1.47 14.09
CA GLN A 667 18.62 -0.01 14.12
C GLN A 667 17.68 0.69 15.11
N ALA A 668 16.88 1.68 14.71
CA ALA A 668 15.98 2.38 15.63
C ALA A 668 14.82 1.51 16.12
N ALA A 669 14.54 0.39 15.47
CA ALA A 669 13.57 -0.58 15.98
C ALA A 669 14.15 -1.46 17.08
N SER A 670 15.48 -1.57 17.24
CA SER A 670 16.08 -2.43 18.28
C SER A 670 15.69 -1.98 19.68
N LEU A 671 15.40 -2.95 20.54
CA LEU A 671 15.04 -2.75 21.94
C LEU A 671 16.15 -3.18 22.90
N SER A 672 16.31 -2.41 23.97
CA SER A 672 16.88 -2.85 25.24
C SER A 672 15.73 -3.32 26.13
N VAL A 673 15.72 -4.60 26.49
CA VAL A 673 14.65 -5.23 27.28
C VAL A 673 15.18 -5.59 28.65
N SER A 674 14.46 -5.20 29.70
CA SER A 674 14.87 -5.42 31.08
C SER A 674 14.79 -6.90 31.48
N ASP A 675 15.59 -7.27 32.49
CA ASP A 675 15.47 -8.58 33.12
C ASP A 675 14.10 -8.73 33.79
N GLU A 676 13.54 -9.94 33.76
CA GLU A 676 12.19 -10.19 34.30
C GLU A 676 12.07 -11.60 34.88
N LEU A 677 11.31 -11.72 35.98
CA LEU A 677 10.99 -12.99 36.63
C LEU A 677 9.52 -13.36 36.40
N TYR A 678 9.31 -14.27 35.47
CA TYR A 678 8.00 -14.84 35.22
C TYR A 678 7.68 -15.95 36.21
N GLN A 679 6.45 -15.96 36.73
CA GLN A 679 5.99 -16.94 37.70
C GLN A 679 4.63 -17.51 37.32
N SER A 680 4.43 -18.77 37.64
CA SER A 680 3.16 -19.45 37.44
C SER A 680 2.84 -20.36 38.61
N LEU A 681 1.58 -20.33 39.05
CA LEU A 681 1.05 -21.23 40.05
C LEU A 681 -0.29 -21.76 39.57
N ALA A 682 -0.41 -23.08 39.47
CA ALA A 682 -1.63 -23.76 39.08
C ALA A 682 -2.10 -24.70 40.20
N LEU A 683 -3.40 -24.71 40.44
CA LEU A 683 -4.07 -25.69 41.30
C LEU A 683 -4.91 -26.61 40.44
N CYS A 684 -4.76 -27.92 40.65
CA CYS A 684 -5.41 -28.95 39.87
C CYS A 684 -6.21 -29.88 40.77
N LEU A 685 -7.46 -30.15 40.40
CA LEU A 685 -8.35 -31.10 41.06
C LEU A 685 -8.94 -32.05 40.03
N GLY A 686 -8.73 -33.34 40.20
CA GLY A 686 -9.12 -34.33 39.21
C GLY A 686 -9.36 -35.72 39.78
N ALA A 687 -9.48 -36.66 38.86
CA ALA A 687 -9.56 -38.08 39.14
C ALA A 687 -8.85 -38.85 38.03
N HIS A 688 -8.39 -40.06 38.36
CA HIS A 688 -7.86 -40.99 37.39
C HIS A 688 -8.50 -42.37 37.52
N VAL A 689 -8.38 -43.15 36.45
CA VAL A 689 -8.73 -44.56 36.39
C VAL A 689 -7.63 -45.31 35.65
N GLY A 690 -7.11 -46.35 36.29
CA GLY A 690 -6.15 -47.30 35.78
C GLY A 690 -6.79 -48.68 35.60
N TRP A 691 -6.42 -49.38 34.53
CA TRP A 691 -6.75 -50.77 34.30
C TRP A 691 -5.46 -51.55 34.05
N ASN A 692 -5.23 -52.56 34.88
CA ASN A 692 -4.12 -53.48 34.82
C ASN A 692 -4.63 -54.85 34.42
N SER A 693 -3.98 -55.51 33.46
CA SER A 693 -4.31 -56.88 33.04
C SER A 693 -3.04 -57.65 32.71
N SER A 694 -3.05 -58.96 32.98
CA SER A 694 -1.95 -59.85 32.60
C SER A 694 -2.44 -60.86 31.56
N PHE A 695 -1.65 -61.07 30.51
CA PHE A 695 -1.91 -62.07 29.48
C PHE A 695 -1.37 -63.44 29.90
N THR A 696 -1.95 -64.51 29.37
CA THR A 696 -1.50 -65.89 29.63
C THR A 696 -0.08 -66.17 29.10
N SER A 697 0.40 -65.36 28.16
CA SER A 697 1.76 -65.36 27.62
C SER A 697 2.79 -64.64 28.51
N GLY A 698 2.34 -64.00 29.60
CA GLY A 698 3.19 -63.39 30.63
C GLY A 698 3.39 -61.88 30.49
N GLU A 699 2.98 -61.27 29.39
CA GLU A 699 2.96 -59.80 29.25
C GLU A 699 1.87 -59.17 30.12
N SER A 700 2.06 -57.91 30.52
CA SER A 700 1.04 -57.11 31.18
C SER A 700 0.70 -55.85 30.39
N LEU A 701 -0.56 -55.43 30.49
CA LEU A 701 -1.11 -54.22 29.91
C LEU A 701 -1.62 -53.32 31.04
N ASN A 702 -1.14 -52.08 31.07
CA ASN A 702 -1.65 -51.01 31.91
C ASN A 702 -2.24 -49.92 31.00
N ILE A 703 -3.45 -49.49 31.29
CA ILE A 703 -4.08 -48.32 30.67
C ILE A 703 -4.45 -47.35 31.80
N ASN A 704 -4.04 -46.10 31.71
CA ASN A 704 -4.42 -45.05 32.66
C ASN A 704 -5.09 -43.89 31.93
N LEU A 705 -6.12 -43.32 32.54
CA LEU A 705 -6.83 -42.12 32.09
C LEU A 705 -6.93 -41.14 33.27
N LEU A 706 -6.64 -39.86 33.04
CA LEU A 706 -6.77 -38.80 34.04
C LEU A 706 -7.53 -37.61 33.44
N ALA A 707 -8.40 -37.02 34.26
CA ALA A 707 -9.07 -35.77 33.97
C ALA A 707 -9.01 -34.85 35.20
N ALA A 708 -8.59 -33.61 35.01
CA ALA A 708 -8.53 -32.62 36.08
C ALA A 708 -8.98 -31.23 35.62
N TRP A 709 -9.65 -30.51 36.50
CA TRP A 709 -9.83 -29.07 36.41
C TRP A 709 -8.56 -28.38 36.91
N GLN A 710 -8.08 -27.38 36.17
CA GLN A 710 -6.91 -26.59 36.51
C GLN A 710 -7.30 -25.12 36.65
N HIS A 711 -6.76 -24.45 37.66
CA HIS A 711 -6.95 -23.03 37.96
C HIS A 711 -5.62 -22.30 38.15
N ALA A 712 -5.37 -21.23 37.39
CA ALA A 712 -4.20 -20.37 37.55
C ALA A 712 -4.37 -19.42 38.76
N ALA A 713 -3.61 -19.66 39.83
CA ALA A 713 -3.78 -19.03 41.14
C ALA A 713 -3.00 -17.72 41.33
N LEU A 714 -1.85 -17.54 40.64
CA LEU A 714 -1.07 -16.29 40.68
C LEU A 714 -1.64 -15.21 39.75
N ASN A 715 -1.15 -13.96 39.88
CA ASN A 715 -1.42 -12.93 38.88
C ASN A 715 -0.83 -13.40 37.54
N THR A 716 -1.61 -13.27 36.49
CA THR A 716 -1.34 -13.90 35.19
C THR A 716 -0.86 -12.91 34.13
N THR A 717 -0.72 -11.65 34.54
CA THR A 717 -0.14 -10.59 33.72
C THR A 717 1.37 -10.79 33.68
N LEU A 718 1.92 -10.87 32.47
CA LEU A 718 3.34 -10.78 32.25
C LEU A 718 3.64 -9.35 31.84
N ASP A 719 4.63 -8.77 32.51
CA ASP A 719 5.14 -7.45 32.21
C ASP A 719 6.48 -7.60 31.48
N THR A 720 6.78 -6.65 30.60
CA THR A 720 8.09 -6.51 29.97
C THR A 720 8.35 -5.03 29.79
N ASP A 721 9.28 -4.52 30.59
CA ASP A 721 9.86 -3.19 30.43
C ASP A 721 10.92 -3.20 29.32
N ALA A 722 10.82 -2.24 28.40
CA ALA A 722 11.76 -2.06 27.31
C ALA A 722 11.99 -0.59 27.00
N ALA A 723 13.05 -0.30 26.25
CA ALA A 723 13.30 0.99 25.63
C ALA A 723 13.93 0.77 24.26
N PHE A 724 13.82 1.75 23.35
CA PHE A 724 14.59 1.70 22.12
C PHE A 724 16.09 1.84 22.41
N SER A 725 16.91 0.99 21.80
CA SER A 725 18.36 0.99 22.02
C SER A 725 18.96 2.36 21.72
N GLY A 726 19.63 2.95 22.71
CA GLY A 726 20.20 4.31 22.63
C GLY A 726 19.25 5.43 23.07
N TYR A 727 18.04 5.07 23.50
CA TYR A 727 17.00 5.94 24.06
C TYR A 727 16.50 5.40 25.42
N ASP A 728 17.37 4.75 26.19
CA ASP A 728 17.05 4.03 27.43
C ASP A 728 16.35 4.88 28.52
N SER A 729 16.41 6.21 28.42
CA SER A 729 15.67 7.13 29.31
C SER A 729 14.18 7.27 29.00
N TYR A 730 13.73 6.69 27.88
CA TYR A 730 12.36 6.76 27.35
C TYR A 730 11.76 5.35 27.29
N GLY A 731 11.77 4.67 28.43
CA GLY A 731 11.24 3.31 28.56
C GLY A 731 9.72 3.28 28.48
N PHE A 732 9.21 2.11 28.11
CA PHE A 732 7.80 1.76 28.05
C PHE A 732 7.62 0.33 28.55
N SER A 733 6.41 0.04 29.02
CA SER A 733 6.02 -1.27 29.56
C SER A 733 5.06 -1.97 28.61
N THR A 734 5.12 -3.30 28.58
CA THR A 734 4.16 -4.12 27.85
C THR A 734 3.53 -5.15 28.78
N GLU A 735 2.24 -4.95 29.07
CA GLU A 735 1.46 -5.86 29.88
C GLU A 735 0.65 -6.81 28.97
N THR A 736 0.76 -8.11 29.22
CA THR A 736 -0.13 -9.11 28.61
C THR A 736 -0.83 -9.90 29.71
N ALA A 737 -2.16 -9.96 29.74
CA ALA A 737 -2.91 -10.76 30.72
C ALA A 737 -3.27 -12.15 30.18
N LEU A 738 -3.36 -13.18 31.04
CA LEU A 738 -4.00 -14.43 30.59
C LEU A 738 -5.51 -14.19 30.39
N PRO A 739 -6.08 -14.62 29.24
CA PRO A 739 -7.49 -14.37 28.94
C PRO A 739 -8.44 -15.07 29.93
N ARG A 740 -8.09 -16.27 30.42
CA ARG A 740 -8.82 -16.98 31.49
C ARG A 740 -7.92 -17.87 32.34
N LYS A 741 -8.33 -18.07 33.60
CA LYS A 741 -7.57 -18.83 34.61
C LYS A 741 -7.89 -20.33 34.63
N ASP A 742 -9.06 -20.73 34.13
CA ASP A 742 -9.54 -22.12 34.22
C ASP A 742 -9.31 -22.91 32.93
N SER A 743 -8.95 -24.18 33.07
CA SER A 743 -8.79 -25.14 31.97
C SER A 743 -9.08 -26.57 32.43
N MET A 744 -9.08 -27.51 31.49
CA MET A 744 -9.16 -28.95 31.77
C MET A 744 -7.91 -29.65 31.26
N VAL A 745 -7.28 -30.45 32.11
CA VAL A 745 -6.19 -31.34 31.75
C VAL A 745 -6.75 -32.73 31.50
N LEU A 746 -6.43 -33.29 30.35
CA LEU A 746 -6.77 -34.68 29.99
C LEU A 746 -5.48 -35.44 29.72
N GLN A 747 -5.37 -36.64 30.26
CA GLN A 747 -4.21 -37.49 30.06
C GLN A 747 -4.63 -38.94 29.84
N SER A 748 -3.86 -39.65 29.02
CA SER A 748 -4.01 -41.08 28.80
C SER A 748 -2.65 -41.73 28.56
N SER A 749 -2.46 -42.92 29.11
CA SER A 749 -1.25 -43.71 28.84
C SER A 749 -1.58 -45.18 28.64
N VAL A 750 -0.84 -45.84 27.77
CA VAL A 750 -0.90 -47.29 27.55
C VAL A 750 0.51 -47.86 27.68
N ARG A 751 0.72 -48.73 28.66
CA ARG A 751 2.00 -49.40 28.91
C ARG A 751 1.85 -50.90 28.71
N ILE A 752 2.77 -51.49 27.93
CA ILE A 752 2.92 -52.93 27.76
C ILE A 752 4.25 -53.34 28.38
N THR A 753 4.23 -54.31 29.29
CA THR A 753 5.45 -54.85 29.93
C THR A 753 5.63 -56.31 29.52
N HIS A 754 6.80 -56.63 28.99
CA HIS A 754 7.21 -57.98 28.62
C HIS A 754 7.80 -58.72 29.84
N PRO A 755 7.70 -60.06 29.93
CA PRO A 755 8.32 -60.85 31.01
C PRO A 755 9.82 -60.60 31.25
N SER A 756 10.54 -60.11 30.25
CA SER A 756 11.95 -59.70 30.38
C SER A 756 12.15 -58.37 31.13
N SER A 757 11.09 -57.82 31.73
CA SER A 757 11.06 -56.52 32.40
C SER A 757 11.29 -55.30 31.48
N PHE A 758 11.27 -55.52 30.16
CA PHE A 758 11.23 -54.45 29.17
C PHE A 758 9.80 -53.92 29.04
N PHE A 759 9.62 -52.61 28.94
CA PHE A 759 8.31 -52.00 28.71
C PHE A 759 8.34 -50.93 27.61
N ILE A 760 7.18 -50.78 26.99
CA ILE A 760 6.86 -49.70 26.05
C ILE A 760 5.63 -48.98 26.59
N GLN A 761 5.68 -47.65 26.64
CA GLN A 761 4.56 -46.82 27.06
C GLN A 761 4.32 -45.69 26.06
N ALA A 762 3.08 -45.57 25.60
CA ALA A 762 2.60 -44.43 24.83
C ALA A 762 1.78 -43.51 25.74
N GLU A 763 1.96 -42.20 25.58
CA GLU A 763 1.38 -41.14 26.42
C GLU A 763 0.75 -40.07 25.53
N LEU A 764 -0.44 -39.62 25.88
CA LEU A 764 -1.11 -38.48 25.27
C LEU A 764 -1.67 -37.61 26.38
N ALA A 765 -1.27 -36.34 26.42
CA ALA A 765 -1.79 -35.34 27.33
C ALA A 765 -2.20 -34.07 26.59
N GLY A 766 -3.03 -33.26 27.24
CA GLY A 766 -3.32 -31.93 26.75
C GLY A 766 -4.07 -31.08 27.74
N GLU A 767 -4.06 -29.78 27.47
CA GLU A 767 -4.81 -28.75 28.17
C GLU A 767 -5.85 -28.16 27.21
N PHE A 768 -7.11 -28.23 27.61
CA PHE A 768 -8.26 -27.90 26.78
C PHE A 768 -9.20 -26.91 27.50
N PHE A 769 -10.11 -26.32 26.73
CA PHE A 769 -11.21 -25.47 27.19
C PHE A 769 -10.82 -24.15 27.88
N ARG A 770 -9.53 -23.81 27.93
CA ARG A 770 -9.14 -22.41 28.11
C ARG A 770 -9.49 -21.67 26.82
N SER A 771 -10.17 -20.53 26.94
CA SER A 771 -10.49 -19.69 25.78
C SER A 771 -9.22 -19.37 25.00
N ASP A 772 -9.28 -19.57 23.69
CA ASP A 772 -8.23 -19.22 22.74
C ASP A 772 -6.88 -19.94 22.96
N TYR A 773 -6.82 -20.94 23.84
CA TYR A 773 -5.61 -21.70 24.16
C TYR A 773 -5.86 -23.21 24.05
N THR A 774 -4.92 -23.94 23.48
CA THR A 774 -4.92 -25.42 23.49
C THR A 774 -3.49 -25.92 23.45
N ALA A 775 -3.19 -26.92 24.28
CA ALA A 775 -1.90 -27.60 24.30
C ALA A 775 -2.11 -29.11 24.18
N VAL A 776 -1.27 -29.77 23.39
CA VAL A 776 -1.26 -31.23 23.23
C VAL A 776 0.18 -31.72 23.27
N ASN A 777 0.43 -32.81 23.98
CA ASN A 777 1.72 -33.48 23.99
C ASN A 777 1.56 -35.00 23.83
N LEU A 778 2.53 -35.61 23.18
CA LEU A 778 2.62 -37.03 22.90
C LEU A 778 3.98 -37.55 23.39
N GLY A 779 3.98 -38.66 24.12
CA GLY A 779 5.18 -39.32 24.62
C GLY A 779 5.28 -40.78 24.18
N LEU A 780 6.49 -41.25 23.91
CA LEU A 780 6.82 -42.66 23.76
C LEU A 780 8.01 -43.00 24.66
N ARG A 781 7.74 -43.78 25.70
CA ARG A 781 8.72 -44.23 26.69
C ARG A 781 9.09 -45.70 26.49
N LEU A 782 10.39 -45.97 26.54
CA LEU A 782 10.97 -47.30 26.53
C LEU A 782 11.81 -47.47 27.78
N GLY A 783 11.72 -48.62 28.45
CA GLY A 783 12.50 -48.84 29.66
C GLY A 783 12.66 -50.29 30.06
N PHE A 784 13.51 -50.49 31.07
CA PHE A 784 13.78 -51.79 31.69
C PHE A 784 13.67 -51.66 33.20
N ALA A 785 12.99 -52.61 33.83
CA ALA A 785 13.06 -52.81 35.27
C ALA A 785 14.06 -53.95 35.60
N PHE A 786 14.83 -53.81 36.68
CA PHE A 786 15.79 -54.83 37.15
C PHE A 786 16.06 -54.80 38.66
#